data_AF-A0A0B4X579-F1
#
_entry.id   AF-A0A0B4X579-F1
#
_cell.length_a   1.000
_cell.length_b   1.000
_cell.length_c   1.000
_cell.angle_alpha   90.00
_cell.angle_beta   90.00
_cell.angle_gamma   90.00
#
_symmetry.space_group_name_H-M   'P 1'
#
loop_
_entity.id
_entity.type
_entity.pdbx_description
1 polymer ?
#
loop_
_entity_poly.entity_id
_entity_poly.type
_entity_poly.pdbx_seq_one_letter_code
_entity_poly.pdbx_strand_id
1 'polypeptide(L)'
;MSITRNNHYVPQWYQERFFESGKNTLAYLDMTPPQEVLANGRKVEKNSRFQAPTSRAFRQLDLYSTFFGTSVNDEIERQLFGDIDTRGSVAVRAFTDTDVSEQHRHFETFFEYIDIQKVRTPKGLDWLRAQYPMLSQNELMMEMQGIRMMHCTVWTEGVREIVSAEDAGIKFLVSDHPVTIYNHAVPPVAKGCRYPFDPSIALKGSQTIFPLNRDFCLILTNLEYARDPEARALEKRTFARNYRQSMVRTDAFIRTRKLSDQEVAKINFILKARARRYIAAGREEWLYPEKLVAVPWADLRNTLRPPEDGHWLFGGEMFAGFDSGYVHYQDEFGRTEAQREFLSKPASVNPLRPRDDCGCGSGLPFRECCNPKPLALRPAWGLMSIRERNLMLFRGIVKILAFEEKEDWVQVRRDLTDEKISEVYRLFDGLWPLETDMLQLLPKPDGVARAVYTGSIHPSAIADHALGACLYFGELIIEHPFLHAGTMKKEFSPVENPGLYRQEFIKTIVFMMKVMPFVQAGLVNLVPDLCYFDRHLRLQMMEMATFRAAGMSTPKDARIEALMRADAQRSIMSLPRDVLRRHFSMASTQGESIGVEEALGSLTNLREADPLAVLHSHLEPGKKNGDVNLVRLAPNFEMSMYLAQATGAAIITDSAIRWRDVQYAILRKARSSDQGLPALAANIERDAFAFLTDISDIRELAADRLFAPYSALMAEGFRYLTKFTDPGFRRKPNLEASIATRFVRTHSAAQKLIRKRGMPSNEARIACLLPIGGVQDNTINRLLLTSSSEHHLSSVPMAYFIEPTVRPPCSRDDSRM
;
A
#
# COMPACT_ATOMS: atom_id res chain seq x y z
N MET A 1 -5.82 42.11 9.41
CA MET A 1 -5.93 41.14 10.53
C MET A 1 -4.53 40.72 10.92
N SER A 2 -4.24 40.55 12.22
CA SER A 2 -2.92 40.08 12.69
C SER A 2 -2.75 38.59 12.38
N ILE A 3 -1.61 38.20 11.82
CA ILE A 3 -1.27 36.79 11.51
C ILE A 3 -1.01 36.03 12.82
N THR A 4 -1.68 34.89 13.02
CA THR A 4 -1.46 34.01 14.18
C THR A 4 -0.18 33.21 13.99
N ARG A 5 0.86 33.55 14.76
CA ARG A 5 2.16 32.88 14.70
C ARG A 5 2.45 31.97 15.88
N ASN A 6 1.85 32.22 17.04
CA ASN A 6 1.99 31.33 18.20
C ASN A 6 0.86 30.30 18.17
N ASN A 7 1.13 29.14 17.58
CA ASN A 7 0.13 28.09 17.43
C ASN A 7 0.01 27.27 18.72
N HIS A 8 -1.19 27.19 19.27
CA HIS A 8 -1.49 26.30 20.39
C HIS A 8 -1.75 24.89 19.85
N TYR A 9 -0.82 23.95 20.10
CA TYR A 9 -0.98 22.57 19.66
C TYR A 9 -1.75 21.70 20.64
N VAL A 10 -1.89 22.16 21.89
CA VAL A 10 -2.96 21.73 22.80
C VAL A 10 -3.87 22.95 23.00
N PRO A 11 -5.10 22.95 22.47
CA PRO A 11 -6.00 24.10 22.50
C PRO A 11 -6.23 24.64 23.91
N GLN A 12 -6.33 25.95 24.05
CA GLN A 12 -6.53 26.59 25.35
C GLN A 12 -7.82 26.10 26.03
N TRP A 13 -8.93 26.01 25.28
CA TRP A 13 -10.21 25.50 25.78
C TRP A 13 -10.09 24.08 26.36
N TYR A 14 -9.23 23.24 25.79
CA TYR A 14 -9.03 21.88 26.25
C TYR A 14 -8.21 21.86 27.55
N GLN A 15 -7.16 22.69 27.63
CA GLN A 15 -6.38 22.86 28.86
C GLN A 15 -7.23 23.37 30.04
N GLU A 16 -8.19 24.27 29.79
CA GLU A 16 -9.07 24.84 30.82
C GLU A 16 -9.92 23.78 31.54
N ARG A 17 -10.16 22.63 30.90
CA ARG A 17 -10.90 21.50 31.50
C ARG A 17 -10.12 20.81 32.63
N PHE A 18 -8.86 21.17 32.83
CA PHE A 18 -7.99 20.62 33.88
C PHE A 18 -7.84 21.56 35.09
N PHE A 19 -8.54 22.71 35.11
CA PHE A 19 -8.49 23.62 36.24
C PHE A 19 -9.06 23.04 37.53
N GLU A 20 -8.46 23.41 38.66
CA GLU A 20 -9.12 23.27 39.96
C GLU A 20 -10.35 24.18 40.02
N SER A 21 -11.36 23.78 40.80
CA SER A 21 -12.56 24.57 41.02
C SER A 21 -12.19 25.98 41.52
N GLY A 22 -12.65 27.01 40.80
CA GLY A 22 -12.37 28.41 41.12
C GLY A 22 -10.97 28.91 40.74
N LYS A 23 -10.17 28.12 40.01
CA LYS A 23 -8.88 28.55 39.45
C LYS A 23 -8.99 28.80 37.94
N ASN A 24 -8.07 29.60 37.42
CA ASN A 24 -7.90 29.92 36.00
C ASN A 24 -6.45 29.71 35.51
N THR A 25 -5.68 28.92 36.25
CA THR A 25 -4.27 28.61 35.98
C THR A 25 -4.00 27.13 36.22
N LEU A 26 -2.94 26.62 35.57
CA LEU A 26 -2.40 25.27 35.80
C LEU A 26 -0.98 25.37 36.34
N ALA A 27 -0.56 24.34 37.07
CA ALA A 27 0.84 24.09 37.35
C ALA A 27 1.46 23.35 36.16
N TYR A 28 2.55 23.90 35.60
CA TYR A 28 3.28 23.32 34.48
C TYR A 28 4.65 22.80 34.93
N LEU A 29 5.09 21.71 34.30
CA LEU A 29 6.45 21.18 34.39
C LEU A 29 7.07 21.09 32.99
N ASP A 30 8.18 21.81 32.78
CA ASP A 30 9.12 21.63 31.67
C ASP A 30 10.12 20.52 32.06
N MET A 31 9.97 19.34 31.46
CA MET A 31 10.85 18.20 31.69
C MET A 31 12.23 18.37 31.03
N THR A 32 12.37 19.35 30.13
CA THR A 32 13.65 19.69 29.47
C THR A 32 13.87 21.21 29.51
N PRO A 33 14.10 21.80 30.71
CA PRO A 33 14.25 23.24 30.86
C PRO A 33 15.50 23.73 30.09
N PRO A 34 15.47 24.95 29.52
CA PRO A 34 16.64 25.53 28.85
C PRO A 34 17.82 25.67 29.81
N GLN A 35 19.03 25.38 29.31
CA GLN A 35 20.28 25.62 30.03
C GLN A 35 20.90 26.94 29.58
N GLU A 36 21.34 27.75 30.53
CA GLU A 36 22.07 28.99 30.30
C GLU A 36 23.53 28.82 30.75
N VAL A 37 24.48 29.16 29.88
CA VAL A 37 25.91 29.15 30.22
C VAL A 37 26.24 30.54 30.77
N LEU A 38 26.54 30.61 32.06
CA LEU A 38 26.99 31.84 32.71
C LEU A 38 28.38 32.27 32.17
N ALA A 39 28.74 33.54 32.36
CA ALA A 39 30.02 34.10 31.93
C ALA A 39 31.26 33.36 32.47
N ASN A 40 31.11 32.58 33.55
CA ASN A 40 32.15 31.72 34.14
C ASN A 40 32.15 30.27 33.60
N GLY A 41 31.38 29.97 32.55
CA GLY A 41 31.26 28.63 31.96
C GLY A 41 30.29 27.69 32.68
N ARG A 42 29.70 28.10 33.82
CA ARG A 42 28.74 27.27 34.57
C ARG A 42 27.40 27.20 33.85
N LYS A 43 26.90 25.99 33.59
CA LYS A 43 25.55 25.75 33.08
C LYS A 43 24.53 25.83 34.23
N VAL A 44 23.53 26.70 34.12
CA VAL A 44 22.40 26.80 35.06
C VAL A 44 21.12 26.48 34.31
N GLU A 45 20.31 25.57 34.86
CA GLU A 45 18.99 25.27 34.32
C GLU A 45 17.99 26.35 34.71
N LYS A 46 17.19 26.81 33.75
CA LYS A 46 16.06 27.70 34.04
C LYS A 46 15.00 26.96 34.86
N ASN A 47 14.15 27.73 35.53
CA ASN A 47 13.08 27.17 36.34
C ASN A 47 12.19 26.25 35.49
N SER A 48 12.14 24.97 35.86
CA SER A 48 11.33 23.94 35.18
C SER A 48 9.86 23.98 35.57
N ARG A 49 9.51 24.68 36.66
CA ARG A 49 8.15 24.70 37.21
C ARG A 49 7.58 26.09 37.18
N PHE A 50 6.33 26.22 36.75
CA PHE A 50 5.66 27.52 36.78
C PHE A 50 4.14 27.36 36.82
N GLN A 51 3.47 28.30 37.48
CA GLN A 51 2.02 28.42 37.43
C GLN A 51 1.65 29.51 36.43
N ALA A 52 0.75 29.20 35.49
CA ALA A 52 0.40 30.15 34.43
C ALA A 52 -1.02 29.91 33.88
N PRO A 53 -1.61 30.91 33.20
CA PRO A 53 -2.79 30.69 32.38
C PRO A 53 -2.46 29.88 31.12
N THR A 54 -3.49 29.29 30.50
CA THR A 54 -3.41 28.39 29.33
C THR A 54 -2.79 29.02 28.09
N SER A 55 -2.79 30.36 28.00
CA SER A 55 -2.17 31.13 26.92
C SER A 55 -0.63 31.09 26.89
N ARG A 56 0.03 30.59 27.96
CA ARG A 56 1.50 30.68 28.11
C ARG A 56 2.26 29.39 27.75
N ALA A 57 1.58 28.25 27.69
CA ALA A 57 2.19 26.93 27.45
C ALA A 57 1.49 26.18 26.30
N PHE A 58 2.04 25.00 25.95
CA PHE A 58 1.60 24.16 24.83
C PHE A 58 1.43 24.90 23.50
N ARG A 59 2.36 25.82 23.23
CA ARG A 59 2.40 26.63 22.01
C ARG A 59 3.79 26.63 21.40
N GLN A 60 3.86 26.78 20.09
CA GLN A 60 5.11 26.91 19.36
C GLN A 60 4.94 27.94 18.24
N LEU A 61 5.99 28.72 18.00
CA LEU A 61 6.02 29.72 16.93
C LEU A 61 6.07 29.02 15.56
N ASP A 62 5.20 29.47 14.65
CA ASP A 62 5.07 29.06 13.25
C ASP A 62 5.00 27.54 13.04
N LEU A 63 4.37 26.81 13.97
CA LEU A 63 4.26 25.36 13.90
C LEU A 63 3.40 24.92 12.71
N TYR A 64 2.35 25.69 12.39
CA TYR A 64 1.41 25.41 11.31
C TYR A 64 1.42 26.44 10.20
N SER A 65 2.30 27.44 10.29
CA SER A 65 2.40 28.47 9.27
C SER A 65 3.02 27.90 8.00
N THR A 66 2.48 28.32 6.86
CA THR A 66 3.06 28.07 5.53
C THR A 66 3.74 29.33 5.02
N PHE A 67 4.75 29.15 4.17
CA PHE A 67 5.63 30.22 3.74
C PHE A 67 5.67 30.34 2.21
N PHE A 68 5.51 31.56 1.70
CA PHE A 68 5.67 31.92 0.29
C PHE A 68 6.69 33.05 0.18
N GLY A 69 7.96 32.68 0.02
CA GLY A 69 9.06 33.64 0.20
C GLY A 69 9.12 34.13 1.65
N THR A 70 8.99 35.45 1.85
CA THR A 70 8.94 36.07 3.19
C THR A 70 7.52 36.18 3.76
N SER A 71 6.49 35.88 2.97
CA SER A 71 5.09 35.96 3.38
C SER A 71 4.71 34.75 4.22
N VAL A 72 4.10 35.00 5.38
CA VAL A 72 3.59 33.98 6.30
C VAL A 72 2.08 33.85 6.10
N ASN A 73 1.59 32.62 5.95
CA ASN A 73 0.17 32.29 5.85
C ASN A 73 -0.25 31.41 7.04
N ASP A 74 -1.30 31.82 7.76
CA ASP A 74 -1.88 31.17 8.94
C ASP A 74 -3.25 30.49 8.69
N GLU A 75 -3.63 30.25 7.44
CA GLU A 75 -4.92 29.62 7.08
C GLU A 75 -5.12 28.25 7.72
N ILE A 76 -4.04 27.49 7.94
CA ILE A 76 -4.12 26.20 8.64
C ILE A 76 -4.57 26.39 10.10
N GLU A 77 -4.06 27.40 10.81
CA GLU A 77 -4.55 27.72 12.14
C GLU A 77 -6.00 28.20 12.08
N ARG A 78 -6.28 29.17 11.18
CA ARG A 78 -7.55 29.90 11.19
C ARG A 78 -8.73 29.10 10.63
N GLN A 79 -8.54 28.40 9.52
CA GLN A 79 -9.61 27.71 8.80
C GLN A 79 -9.68 26.24 9.19
N LEU A 80 -8.54 25.53 9.22
CA LEU A 80 -8.54 24.09 9.54
C LEU A 80 -8.66 23.85 11.05
N PHE A 81 -7.69 24.32 11.84
CA PHE A 81 -7.71 24.06 13.29
C PHE A 81 -8.81 24.84 14.00
N GLY A 82 -9.15 26.05 13.55
CA GLY A 82 -10.27 26.82 14.09
C GLY A 82 -11.62 26.08 14.01
N ASP A 83 -11.94 25.48 12.86
CA ASP A 83 -13.15 24.66 12.69
C ASP A 83 -13.10 23.39 13.54
N ILE A 84 -11.99 22.65 13.46
CA ILE A 84 -11.78 21.40 14.22
C ILE A 84 -11.88 21.64 15.72
N ASP A 85 -11.26 22.70 16.25
CA ASP A 85 -11.28 23.01 17.67
C ASP A 85 -12.68 23.45 18.13
N THR A 86 -13.42 24.17 17.29
CA THR A 86 -14.81 24.55 17.58
C THR A 86 -15.69 23.32 17.69
N ARG A 87 -15.68 22.44 16.69
CA ARG A 87 -16.48 21.19 16.69
C ARG A 87 -16.01 20.21 17.76
N GLY A 88 -14.70 20.09 17.95
CA GLY A 88 -14.07 19.23 18.96
C GLY A 88 -14.43 19.61 20.39
N SER A 89 -14.54 20.92 20.70
CA SER A 89 -14.94 21.39 22.03
C SER A 89 -16.31 20.89 22.47
N VAL A 90 -17.26 20.88 21.53
CA VAL A 90 -18.63 20.36 21.70
C VAL A 90 -18.60 18.84 21.80
N ALA A 91 -17.88 18.17 20.91
CA ALA A 91 -17.78 16.71 20.89
C ALA A 91 -17.18 16.16 22.21
N VAL A 92 -16.05 16.69 22.67
CA VAL A 92 -15.46 16.28 23.96
C VAL A 92 -16.42 16.50 25.12
N ARG A 93 -17.25 17.57 25.09
CA ARG A 93 -18.29 17.80 26.10
C ARG A 93 -19.37 16.72 26.07
N ALA A 94 -19.87 16.35 24.90
CA ALA A 94 -20.86 15.30 24.75
C ALA A 94 -20.40 13.96 25.35
N PHE A 95 -19.10 13.63 25.21
CA PHE A 95 -18.52 12.41 25.78
C PHE A 95 -18.15 12.52 27.26
N THR A 96 -18.06 13.72 27.84
CA THR A 96 -18.00 13.87 29.31
C THR A 96 -19.35 13.65 29.98
N ASP A 97 -20.44 14.00 29.29
CA ASP A 97 -21.82 13.80 29.77
C ASP A 97 -22.33 12.37 29.46
N THR A 98 -23.56 12.08 29.88
CA THR A 98 -24.25 10.78 29.74
C THR A 98 -25.33 10.76 28.65
N ASP A 99 -25.52 11.87 27.92
CA ASP A 99 -26.51 11.95 26.83
C ASP A 99 -26.04 11.17 25.58
N VAL A 100 -26.64 9.99 25.40
CA VAL A 100 -26.35 9.08 24.27
C VAL A 100 -26.70 9.71 22.91
N SER A 101 -27.70 10.59 22.85
CA SER A 101 -28.10 11.23 21.59
C SER A 101 -27.04 12.23 21.13
N GLU A 102 -26.49 13.01 22.05
CA GLU A 102 -25.38 13.92 21.77
C GLU A 102 -24.10 13.15 21.43
N GLN A 103 -23.82 12.05 22.13
CA GLN A 103 -22.69 11.16 21.82
C GLN A 103 -22.79 10.59 20.39
N HIS A 104 -23.97 10.10 20.00
CA HIS A 104 -24.21 9.62 18.63
C HIS A 104 -23.96 10.74 17.60
N ARG A 105 -24.54 11.93 17.81
CA ARG A 105 -24.42 13.06 16.89
C ARG A 105 -22.97 13.51 16.71
N HIS A 106 -22.17 13.44 17.77
CA HIS A 106 -20.79 13.92 17.78
C HIS A 106 -19.73 12.82 17.67
N PHE A 107 -20.13 11.57 17.43
CA PHE A 107 -19.23 10.41 17.44
C PHE A 107 -18.06 10.55 16.45
N GLU A 108 -18.34 10.86 15.19
CA GLU A 108 -17.30 11.02 14.17
C GLU A 108 -16.38 12.21 14.48
N THR A 109 -16.96 13.35 14.85
CA THR A 109 -16.22 14.57 15.25
C THR A 109 -15.31 14.32 16.45
N PHE A 110 -15.73 13.48 17.40
CA PHE A 110 -14.93 13.14 18.57
C PHE A 110 -13.65 12.37 18.20
N PHE A 111 -13.77 11.33 17.39
CA PHE A 111 -12.60 10.56 16.95
C PHE A 111 -11.73 11.34 15.96
N GLU A 112 -12.33 12.17 15.09
CA GLU A 112 -11.59 13.12 14.26
C GLU A 112 -10.73 14.06 15.11
N TYR A 113 -11.30 14.61 16.18
CA TYR A 113 -10.59 15.51 17.10
C TYR A 113 -9.44 14.79 17.83
N ILE A 114 -9.63 13.54 18.25
CA ILE A 114 -8.56 12.76 18.87
C ILE A 114 -7.43 12.50 17.86
N ASP A 115 -7.77 12.09 16.63
CA ASP A 115 -6.80 11.80 15.57
C ASP A 115 -5.92 13.02 15.27
N ILE A 116 -6.55 14.18 15.02
CA ILE A 116 -5.81 15.41 14.75
C ILE A 116 -5.02 15.89 15.98
N GLN A 117 -5.54 15.72 17.19
CA GLN A 117 -4.82 16.08 18.42
C GLN A 117 -3.55 15.25 18.61
N LYS A 118 -3.52 14.01 18.10
CA LYS A 118 -2.31 13.18 18.03
C LYS A 118 -1.30 13.74 17.03
N VAL A 119 -1.75 14.07 15.81
CA VAL A 119 -0.88 14.45 14.69
C VAL A 119 -0.34 15.88 14.81
N ARG A 120 -1.15 16.84 15.28
CA ARG A 120 -0.80 18.29 15.27
C ARG A 120 0.31 18.69 16.25
N THR A 121 0.59 17.86 17.25
CA THR A 121 1.61 18.17 18.26
C THR A 121 3.01 18.18 17.64
N PRO A 122 4.02 18.85 18.24
CA PRO A 122 5.38 18.78 17.74
C PRO A 122 5.93 17.36 17.63
N LYS A 123 5.58 16.47 18.58
CA LYS A 123 5.94 15.05 18.52
C LYS A 123 5.26 14.36 17.33
N GLY A 124 3.97 14.63 17.09
CA GLY A 124 3.22 14.09 15.95
C GLY A 124 3.75 14.57 14.59
N LEU A 125 4.08 15.86 14.47
CA LEU A 125 4.66 16.43 13.26
C LEU A 125 6.09 15.93 12.99
N ASP A 126 6.91 15.74 14.03
CA ASP A 126 8.24 15.14 13.88
C ASP A 126 8.15 13.64 13.53
N TRP A 127 7.17 12.92 14.09
CA TRP A 127 6.85 11.55 13.66
C TRP A 127 6.46 11.50 12.18
N LEU A 128 5.62 12.44 11.72
CA LEU A 128 5.21 12.53 10.33
C LEU A 128 6.41 12.83 9.44
N ARG A 129 7.26 13.80 9.79
CA ARG A 129 8.52 14.07 9.07
C ARG A 129 9.39 12.81 8.94
N ALA A 130 9.45 11.97 9.96
CA ALA A 130 10.24 10.75 9.94
C ALA A 130 9.71 9.66 8.98
N GLN A 131 8.45 9.76 8.51
CA GLN A 131 7.89 8.84 7.50
C GLN A 131 8.31 9.19 6.07
N TYR A 132 9.01 10.31 5.86
CA TYR A 132 9.38 10.81 4.54
C TYR A 132 10.88 11.12 4.51
N PRO A 133 11.57 10.99 3.36
CA PRO A 133 12.98 11.36 3.23
C PRO A 133 13.28 12.80 3.65
N MET A 134 12.44 13.73 3.21
CA MET A 134 12.56 15.16 3.50
C MET A 134 11.30 15.89 3.08
N LEU A 135 10.74 16.67 4.00
CA LEU A 135 9.60 17.57 3.79
C LEU A 135 10.02 19.00 4.13
N SER A 136 9.70 19.94 3.23
CA SER A 136 9.60 21.35 3.61
C SER A 136 8.43 21.57 4.58
N GLN A 137 8.38 22.74 5.22
CA GLN A 137 7.28 23.06 6.12
C GLN A 137 5.92 23.05 5.40
N ASN A 138 5.84 23.56 4.17
CA ASN A 138 4.60 23.55 3.38
C ASN A 138 4.18 22.12 3.02
N GLU A 139 5.12 21.28 2.59
CA GLU A 139 4.83 19.87 2.29
C GLU A 139 4.37 19.13 3.56
N LEU A 140 5.02 19.34 4.71
CA LEU A 140 4.59 18.74 5.98
C LEU A 140 3.14 19.08 6.32
N MET A 141 2.75 20.33 6.11
CA MET A 141 1.38 20.77 6.36
C MET A 141 0.37 20.17 5.38
N MET A 142 0.74 19.94 4.12
CA MET A 142 -0.09 19.22 3.15
C MET A 142 -0.23 17.74 3.55
N GLU A 143 0.88 17.09 3.91
CA GLU A 143 0.87 15.68 4.32
C GLU A 143 0.08 15.48 5.62
N MET A 144 0.19 16.38 6.59
CA MET A 144 -0.60 16.34 7.83
C MET A 144 -2.10 16.36 7.56
N GLN A 145 -2.55 17.19 6.61
CA GLN A 145 -3.95 17.23 6.20
C GLN A 145 -4.36 15.93 5.49
N GLY A 146 -3.48 15.38 4.65
CA GLY A 146 -3.73 14.16 3.90
C GLY A 146 -3.84 12.88 4.74
N ILE A 147 -3.30 12.87 5.97
CA ILE A 147 -3.37 11.72 6.89
C ILE A 147 -4.39 11.87 8.02
N ARG A 148 -5.27 12.87 7.94
CA ARG A 148 -6.37 13.02 8.92
C ARG A 148 -7.29 11.80 8.89
N MET A 149 -7.83 11.44 10.04
CA MET A 149 -8.71 10.27 10.26
C MET A 149 -8.01 8.91 10.18
N MET A 150 -6.68 8.86 10.06
CA MET A 150 -5.94 7.62 9.83
C MET A 150 -6.16 6.58 10.95
N HIS A 151 -6.32 7.02 12.19
CA HIS A 151 -6.43 6.09 13.33
C HIS A 151 -7.88 5.73 13.70
N CYS A 152 -8.87 6.42 13.14
CA CYS A 152 -10.26 6.39 13.60
C CYS A 152 -10.85 4.98 13.55
N THR A 153 -10.71 4.27 12.44
CA THR A 153 -11.22 2.91 12.28
C THR A 153 -10.71 1.96 13.37
N VAL A 154 -9.40 1.94 13.62
CA VAL A 154 -8.80 1.07 14.63
C VAL A 154 -9.38 1.37 16.02
N TRP A 155 -9.55 2.64 16.34
CA TRP A 155 -10.11 3.08 17.61
C TRP A 155 -11.60 2.79 17.77
N THR A 156 -12.41 2.98 16.74
CA THR A 156 -13.86 2.85 16.83
C THR A 156 -14.32 1.40 16.95
N GLU A 157 -13.52 0.45 16.49
CA GLU A 157 -13.75 -1.00 16.60
C GLU A 157 -13.14 -1.63 17.87
N GLY A 158 -12.32 -0.87 18.60
CA GLY A 158 -11.80 -1.30 19.89
C GLY A 158 -12.85 -1.21 21.00
N VAL A 159 -12.49 -1.77 22.16
CA VAL A 159 -13.22 -1.52 23.41
C VAL A 159 -12.98 -0.07 23.84
N ARG A 160 -14.07 0.68 24.01
CA ARG A 160 -14.06 2.09 24.39
C ARG A 160 -14.54 2.24 25.82
N GLU A 161 -13.68 2.74 26.69
CA GLU A 161 -13.98 2.96 28.09
C GLU A 161 -13.70 4.40 28.50
N ILE A 162 -14.61 4.99 29.27
CA ILE A 162 -14.39 6.28 29.94
C ILE A 162 -14.38 6.03 31.45
N VAL A 163 -13.20 6.17 32.05
CA VAL A 163 -13.00 5.99 33.49
C VAL A 163 -13.18 7.32 34.23
N SER A 164 -13.72 7.25 35.45
CA SER A 164 -13.91 8.41 36.34
C SER A 164 -12.85 8.45 37.44
N ALA A 165 -12.34 9.63 37.75
CA ALA A 165 -11.50 9.97 38.88
C ALA A 165 -12.24 10.90 39.86
N GLU A 166 -13.56 11.06 39.75
CA GLU A 166 -14.35 11.98 40.59
C GLU A 166 -14.13 11.73 42.08
N ASP A 167 -14.10 10.46 42.48
CA ASP A 167 -13.91 10.02 43.87
C ASP A 167 -12.43 10.00 44.30
N ALA A 168 -11.49 10.17 43.37
CA ALA A 168 -10.05 10.24 43.64
C ALA A 168 -9.63 11.66 44.08
N GLY A 169 -8.74 11.72 45.06
CA GLY A 169 -8.05 12.95 45.46
C GLY A 169 -7.00 13.40 44.45
N ILE A 170 -6.46 12.49 43.65
CA ILE A 170 -5.56 12.78 42.52
C ILE A 170 -6.36 12.83 41.22
N LYS A 171 -6.10 13.82 40.37
CA LYS A 171 -6.80 14.02 39.09
C LYS A 171 -5.86 13.84 37.89
N PHE A 172 -6.44 13.66 36.70
CA PHE A 172 -5.66 13.48 35.47
C PHE A 172 -4.87 14.73 35.11
N LEU A 173 -3.67 14.51 34.55
CA LEU A 173 -2.84 15.57 33.97
C LEU A 173 -3.05 15.68 32.46
N VAL A 174 -2.64 16.81 31.89
CA VAL A 174 -2.55 17.04 30.44
C VAL A 174 -1.09 17.13 30.02
N SER A 175 -0.74 16.54 28.88
CA SER A 175 0.62 16.59 28.32
C SER A 175 0.67 17.38 27.02
N ASP A 176 1.88 17.69 26.56
CA ASP A 176 2.12 18.27 25.23
C ASP A 176 1.92 17.29 24.05
N HIS A 177 1.57 16.03 24.36
CA HIS A 177 1.10 15.02 23.42
C HIS A 177 -0.11 14.27 24.03
N PRO A 178 -1.31 14.89 24.07
CA PRO A 178 -2.44 14.42 24.88
C PRO A 178 -2.91 13.00 24.56
N VAL A 179 -2.78 12.57 23.30
CA VAL A 179 -3.19 11.24 22.83
C VAL A 179 -2.02 10.28 22.97
N THR A 180 -1.96 9.61 24.12
CA THR A 180 -0.82 8.80 24.54
C THR A 180 -1.04 7.32 24.20
N ILE A 181 -0.03 6.66 23.63
CA ILE A 181 -0.10 5.21 23.36
C ILE A 181 0.72 4.45 24.41
N TYR A 182 0.07 3.49 25.05
CA TYR A 182 0.68 2.53 25.96
C TYR A 182 0.74 1.16 25.30
N ASN A 183 1.88 0.48 25.40
CA ASN A 183 1.97 -0.95 25.13
C ASN A 183 2.84 -1.57 26.21
N HIS A 184 2.34 -2.59 26.90
CA HIS A 184 2.98 -3.16 28.06
C HIS A 184 4.32 -3.85 27.74
N ALA A 185 4.49 -4.32 26.50
CA ALA A 185 5.74 -4.92 26.03
C ALA A 185 6.75 -3.89 25.49
N VAL A 186 6.37 -2.61 25.37
CA VAL A 186 7.21 -1.56 24.76
C VAL A 186 7.37 -0.37 25.71
N PRO A 187 8.42 -0.33 26.57
CA PRO A 187 8.68 0.82 27.41
C PRO A 187 9.16 2.04 26.60
N PRO A 188 9.06 3.28 27.15
CA PRO A 188 9.47 4.50 26.44
C PRO A 188 10.94 4.50 26.00
N VAL A 189 11.82 3.81 26.74
CA VAL A 189 13.26 3.70 26.44
C VAL A 189 13.58 2.69 25.33
N ALA A 190 12.59 1.92 24.85
CA ALA A 190 12.80 0.93 23.79
C ALA A 190 13.28 1.61 22.50
N LYS A 191 14.12 0.91 21.72
CA LYS A 191 14.71 1.45 20.47
C LYS A 191 13.64 1.98 19.49
N GLY A 192 12.53 1.27 19.35
CA GLY A 192 11.40 1.65 18.49
C GLY A 192 10.51 2.78 19.05
N CYS A 193 10.76 3.25 20.28
CA CYS A 193 10.05 4.37 20.91
C CYS A 193 10.95 5.56 21.20
N ARG A 194 12.18 5.55 20.68
CA ARG A 194 13.02 6.75 20.70
C ARG A 194 12.28 7.87 19.98
N TYR A 195 12.35 9.08 20.53
CA TYR A 195 11.72 10.24 19.92
C TYR A 195 11.99 10.30 18.40
N PRO A 196 10.98 10.54 17.56
CA PRO A 196 9.59 10.91 17.90
C PRO A 196 8.58 9.75 18.03
N PHE A 197 9.04 8.49 18.04
CA PHE A 197 8.18 7.32 17.87
C PHE A 197 7.43 6.88 19.14
N ASP A 198 6.28 6.24 18.93
CA ASP A 198 5.47 5.51 19.92
C ASP A 198 5.14 4.12 19.35
N PRO A 199 4.73 3.13 20.18
CA PRO A 199 4.26 1.86 19.64
C PRO A 199 3.05 2.08 18.72
N SER A 200 2.92 1.27 17.66
CA SER A 200 1.79 1.37 16.75
C SER A 200 0.48 1.05 17.48
N ILE A 201 -0.58 1.82 17.18
CA ILE A 201 -1.92 1.57 17.70
C ILE A 201 -2.52 0.24 17.20
N ALA A 202 -1.99 -0.26 16.08
CA ALA A 202 -2.41 -1.50 15.45
C ALA A 202 -1.87 -2.75 16.17
N LEU A 203 -0.97 -2.62 17.15
CA LEU A 203 -0.48 -3.79 17.90
C LEU A 203 -1.53 -4.23 18.92
N LYS A 204 -1.76 -5.54 19.06
CA LYS A 204 -2.80 -6.09 19.96
C LYS A 204 -2.69 -5.52 21.36
N GLY A 205 -1.49 -5.47 21.94
CA GLY A 205 -1.25 -4.98 23.30
C GLY A 205 -1.23 -3.45 23.46
N SER A 206 -1.50 -2.68 22.39
CA SER A 206 -1.53 -1.22 22.44
C SER A 206 -2.88 -0.71 22.94
N GLN A 207 -2.83 0.30 23.81
CA GLN A 207 -3.97 1.02 24.35
C GLN A 207 -3.76 2.53 24.15
N THR A 208 -4.80 3.24 23.72
CA THR A 208 -4.76 4.70 23.55
C THR A 208 -5.42 5.35 24.75
N ILE A 209 -4.73 6.32 25.35
CA ILE A 209 -5.14 7.04 26.56
C ILE A 209 -5.32 8.51 26.19
N PHE A 210 -6.50 9.05 26.47
CA PHE A 210 -6.83 10.44 26.21
C PHE A 210 -7.67 11.02 27.36
N PRO A 211 -7.07 11.80 28.27
CA PRO A 211 -7.81 12.53 29.30
C PRO A 211 -8.85 13.47 28.67
N LEU A 212 -10.10 13.45 29.10
CA LEU A 212 -11.15 14.33 28.58
C LEU A 212 -11.21 15.65 29.35
N ASN A 213 -10.96 15.57 30.66
CA ASN A 213 -10.82 16.67 31.60
C ASN A 213 -10.05 16.16 32.83
N ARG A 214 -10.04 16.92 33.94
CA ARG A 214 -9.40 16.47 35.19
C ARG A 214 -9.99 15.18 35.78
N ASP A 215 -11.26 14.88 35.54
CA ASP A 215 -12.00 13.79 36.20
C ASP A 215 -12.24 12.58 35.30
N PHE A 216 -12.28 12.72 33.98
CA PHE A 216 -12.61 11.65 33.05
C PHE A 216 -11.46 11.39 32.08
N CYS A 217 -11.21 10.12 31.79
CA CYS A 217 -10.21 9.69 30.81
C CYS A 217 -10.75 8.60 29.89
N LEU A 218 -10.55 8.77 28.59
CA LEU A 218 -10.84 7.76 27.58
C LEU A 218 -9.68 6.76 27.48
N ILE A 219 -10.00 5.47 27.54
CA ILE A 219 -9.09 4.36 27.28
C ILE A 219 -9.67 3.53 26.12
N LEU A 220 -8.88 3.38 25.07
CA LEU A 220 -9.20 2.59 23.89
C LEU A 220 -8.31 1.35 23.87
N THR A 221 -8.92 0.17 23.85
CA THR A 221 -8.21 -1.12 23.93
C THR A 221 -8.57 -1.97 22.71
N ASN A 222 -7.57 -2.53 22.03
CA ASN A 222 -7.84 -3.45 20.92
C ASN A 222 -8.60 -4.69 21.41
N LEU A 223 -9.63 -5.10 20.67
CA LEU A 223 -10.59 -6.12 21.08
C LEU A 223 -9.94 -7.45 21.49
N GLU A 224 -8.95 -7.91 20.72
CA GLU A 224 -8.24 -9.17 21.01
C GLU A 224 -7.53 -9.13 22.36
N TYR A 225 -6.92 -8.00 22.72
CA TYR A 225 -6.23 -7.86 24.01
C TYR A 225 -7.19 -7.59 25.18
N ALA A 226 -8.33 -6.97 24.92
CA ALA A 226 -9.38 -6.85 25.93
C ALA A 226 -9.90 -8.23 26.35
N ARG A 227 -10.13 -9.13 25.39
CA ARG A 227 -10.64 -10.49 25.62
C ARG A 227 -9.58 -11.47 26.11
N ASP A 228 -8.38 -11.42 25.54
CA ASP A 228 -7.26 -12.27 25.92
C ASP A 228 -6.06 -11.41 26.35
N PRO A 229 -5.86 -11.24 27.66
CA PRO A 229 -4.75 -10.43 28.15
C PRO A 229 -3.36 -11.04 27.97
N GLU A 230 -3.28 -12.31 27.54
CA GLU A 230 -2.04 -13.00 27.17
C GLU A 230 -1.80 -12.96 25.65
N ALA A 231 -2.67 -12.29 24.88
CA ALA A 231 -2.47 -12.05 23.47
C ALA A 231 -1.11 -11.40 23.21
N ARG A 232 -0.44 -11.86 22.14
CA ARG A 232 0.91 -11.42 21.79
C ARG A 232 0.94 -9.92 21.52
N ALA A 233 1.46 -9.16 22.48
CA ALA A 233 1.37 -7.71 22.54
C ALA A 233 1.97 -6.96 21.35
N LEU A 234 2.93 -7.58 20.66
CA LEU A 234 3.66 -7.01 19.53
C LEU A 234 3.17 -7.53 18.16
N GLU A 235 2.16 -8.40 18.13
CA GLU A 235 1.51 -8.76 16.87
C GLU A 235 0.51 -7.68 16.47
N LYS A 236 0.36 -7.45 15.16
CA LYS A 236 -0.73 -6.64 14.63
C LYS A 236 -2.06 -7.29 14.97
N ARG A 237 -3.05 -6.45 15.28
CA ARG A 237 -4.43 -6.88 15.44
C ARG A 237 -4.98 -7.42 14.12
N THR A 238 -6.00 -8.24 14.22
CA THR A 238 -6.72 -8.74 13.04
C THR A 238 -7.32 -7.55 12.28
N PHE A 239 -7.07 -7.54 10.97
CA PHE A 239 -7.60 -6.57 10.02
C PHE A 239 -7.29 -5.09 10.36
N ALA A 240 -6.03 -4.80 10.70
CA ALA A 240 -5.55 -3.48 11.12
C ALA A 240 -5.39 -2.44 9.99
N ARG A 241 -6.46 -2.15 9.23
CA ARG A 241 -6.45 -1.13 8.17
C ARG A 241 -6.85 0.25 8.71
N ASN A 242 -6.09 1.28 8.36
CA ASN A 242 -6.32 2.67 8.81
C ASN A 242 -7.59 3.32 8.19
N TYR A 243 -7.78 3.22 6.87
CA TYR A 243 -8.90 3.86 6.16
C TYR A 243 -9.85 2.82 5.57
N ARG A 244 -10.99 2.61 6.22
CA ARG A 244 -12.08 1.79 5.67
C ARG A 244 -13.44 2.26 6.13
N GLN A 245 -14.45 1.76 5.44
CA GLN A 245 -15.84 1.89 5.87
C GLN A 245 -16.11 0.81 6.90
N SER A 246 -16.38 1.21 8.13
CA SER A 246 -16.80 0.31 9.21
C SER A 246 -18.08 0.85 9.82
N MET A 247 -19.00 -0.05 10.13
CA MET A 247 -20.18 0.19 10.95
C MET A 247 -19.83 -0.08 12.40
N VAL A 248 -20.17 0.84 13.30
CA VAL A 248 -19.87 0.73 14.74
C VAL A 248 -21.05 1.20 15.56
N ARG A 249 -21.24 0.61 16.73
CA ARG A 249 -22.18 1.11 17.73
C ARG A 249 -21.67 2.43 18.29
N THR A 250 -22.39 3.53 18.12
CA THR A 250 -21.95 4.84 18.62
C THR A 250 -22.29 5.07 20.09
N ASP A 251 -23.24 4.31 20.61
CA ASP A 251 -23.73 4.34 21.99
C ASP A 251 -22.89 3.50 22.97
N ALA A 252 -22.08 2.57 22.45
CA ALA A 252 -21.35 1.61 23.27
C ALA A 252 -20.05 2.18 23.87
N PHE A 253 -20.13 2.64 25.12
CA PHE A 253 -19.01 3.05 25.98
C PHE A 253 -19.13 2.42 27.38
N ILE A 254 -18.05 1.82 27.88
CA ILE A 254 -17.97 1.37 29.26
C ILE A 254 -17.70 2.58 30.16
N ARG A 255 -18.52 2.78 31.21
CA ARG A 255 -18.39 3.93 32.14
C ARG A 255 -18.50 3.55 33.61
N THR A 256 -18.35 2.26 33.93
CA THR A 256 -18.63 1.72 35.27
C THR A 256 -17.48 1.93 36.25
N ARG A 257 -16.23 2.08 35.78
CA ARG A 257 -15.06 2.18 36.65
C ARG A 257 -14.84 3.59 37.20
N LYS A 258 -14.73 3.67 38.53
CA LYS A 258 -14.16 4.79 39.26
C LYS A 258 -12.79 4.40 39.79
N LEU A 259 -11.77 5.18 39.47
CA LEU A 259 -10.39 4.91 39.79
C LEU A 259 -10.02 5.43 41.18
N SER A 260 -9.13 4.70 41.84
CA SER A 260 -8.44 5.15 43.05
C SER A 260 -7.29 6.13 42.74
N ASP A 261 -6.79 6.83 43.77
CA ASP A 261 -5.61 7.70 43.67
C ASP A 261 -4.40 6.99 43.03
N GLN A 262 -4.18 5.73 43.39
CA GLN A 262 -3.06 4.95 42.88
C GLN A 262 -3.23 4.61 41.39
N GLU A 263 -4.45 4.35 40.94
CA GLU A 263 -4.74 4.09 39.52
C GLU A 263 -4.64 5.34 38.67
N VAL A 264 -5.15 6.48 39.15
CA VAL A 264 -4.98 7.78 38.48
C VAL A 264 -3.49 8.13 38.40
N ALA A 265 -2.72 7.91 39.48
CA ALA A 265 -1.28 8.13 39.47
C ALA A 265 -0.55 7.24 38.44
N LYS A 266 -0.95 5.97 38.28
CA LYS A 266 -0.40 5.07 37.25
C LYS A 266 -0.68 5.58 35.83
N ILE A 267 -1.89 6.07 35.55
CA ILE A 267 -2.22 6.68 34.25
C ILE A 267 -1.40 7.95 34.02
N ASN A 268 -1.32 8.83 35.02
CA ASN A 268 -0.51 10.05 34.95
C ASN A 268 0.98 9.74 34.73
N PHE A 269 1.51 8.65 35.30
CA PHE A 269 2.87 8.19 35.04
C PHE A 269 3.10 7.83 33.57
N ILE A 270 2.13 7.14 32.93
CA ILE A 270 2.20 6.82 31.49
C ILE A 270 2.17 8.10 30.65
N LEU A 271 1.24 9.03 30.96
CA LEU A 271 1.10 10.31 30.25
C LEU A 271 2.41 11.11 30.31
N LYS A 272 3.00 11.22 31.51
CA LYS A 272 4.29 11.91 31.71
C LYS A 272 5.44 11.23 30.97
N ALA A 273 5.53 9.90 31.04
CA ALA A 273 6.61 9.14 30.41
C ALA A 273 6.57 9.18 28.86
N ARG A 274 5.41 9.49 28.27
CA ARG A 274 5.19 9.57 26.82
C ARG A 274 5.10 11.00 26.27
N ALA A 275 4.99 11.98 27.15
CA ALA A 275 5.07 13.40 26.82
C ALA A 275 6.45 13.74 26.23
N ARG A 276 6.52 14.80 25.42
CA ARG A 276 7.78 15.26 24.81
C ARG A 276 8.57 16.14 25.77
N ARG A 277 7.93 17.17 26.32
CA ARG A 277 8.60 18.23 27.09
C ARG A 277 7.73 18.77 28.22
N TYR A 278 6.46 19.07 27.97
CA TYR A 278 5.60 19.72 28.95
C TYR A 278 4.48 18.80 29.45
N ILE A 279 4.19 18.91 30.75
CA ILE A 279 2.96 18.42 31.37
C ILE A 279 2.34 19.51 32.26
N ALA A 280 1.04 19.43 32.50
CA ALA A 280 0.31 20.33 33.37
C ALA A 280 -0.81 19.63 34.14
N ALA A 281 -1.12 20.16 35.32
CA ALA A 281 -2.17 19.66 36.19
C ALA A 281 -2.77 20.80 37.02
N GLY A 282 -3.96 20.57 37.59
CA GLY A 282 -4.61 21.53 38.49
C GLY A 282 -3.79 21.83 39.75
N ARG A 283 -2.95 20.89 40.20
CA ARG A 283 -2.07 21.04 41.36
C ARG A 283 -0.65 20.56 41.07
N GLU A 284 0.34 21.18 41.72
CA GLU A 284 1.76 20.93 41.46
C GLU A 284 2.18 19.51 41.90
N GLU A 285 1.61 19.01 43.00
CA GLU A 285 1.92 17.69 43.54
C GLU A 285 1.61 16.55 42.56
N TRP A 286 0.62 16.73 41.67
CA TRP A 286 0.22 15.71 40.69
C TRP A 286 1.17 15.59 39.50
N LEU A 287 2.13 16.52 39.34
CA LEU A 287 3.13 16.49 38.26
C LEU A 287 4.24 15.45 38.49
N TYR A 288 4.23 14.77 39.65
CA TYR A 288 5.24 13.78 40.05
C TYR A 288 4.64 12.41 40.37
N PRO A 289 3.90 11.77 39.43
CA PRO A 289 3.29 10.47 39.65
C PRO A 289 4.30 9.37 40.00
N GLU A 290 5.56 9.50 39.56
CA GLU A 290 6.65 8.57 39.89
C GLU A 290 6.95 8.47 41.40
N LYS A 291 6.50 9.42 42.22
CA LYS A 291 6.63 9.34 43.69
C LYS A 291 5.65 8.35 44.31
N LEU A 292 4.54 8.06 43.62
CA LEU A 292 3.47 7.17 44.09
C LEU A 292 3.47 5.84 43.33
N VAL A 293 4.08 5.79 42.15
CA VAL A 293 4.09 4.64 41.25
C VAL A 293 5.47 3.97 41.27
N ALA A 294 5.55 2.81 41.91
CA ALA A 294 6.78 1.99 41.98
C ALA A 294 6.70 0.69 41.15
N VAL A 295 5.63 0.49 40.38
CA VAL A 295 5.41 -0.74 39.61
C VAL A 295 6.16 -0.76 38.27
N PRO A 296 6.60 -1.93 37.79
CA PRO A 296 7.19 -2.08 36.45
C PRO A 296 6.25 -1.59 35.33
N TRP A 297 6.84 -1.12 34.22
CA TRP A 297 6.08 -0.62 33.05
C TRP A 297 5.05 -1.63 32.53
N ALA A 298 5.41 -2.91 32.49
CA ALA A 298 4.53 -3.98 32.01
C ALA A 298 3.30 -4.17 32.91
N ASP A 299 3.43 -3.94 34.21
CA ASP A 299 2.35 -4.17 35.18
C ASP A 299 1.34 -3.02 35.23
N LEU A 300 1.67 -1.87 34.64
CA LEU A 300 0.72 -0.76 34.44
C LEU A 300 -0.50 -1.19 33.61
N ARG A 301 -0.36 -2.25 32.82
CA ARG A 301 -1.44 -2.86 32.02
C ARG A 301 -2.66 -3.20 32.85
N ASN A 302 -2.46 -3.60 34.11
CA ASN A 302 -3.54 -4.04 34.99
C ASN A 302 -4.51 -2.90 35.30
N THR A 303 -4.05 -1.65 35.35
CA THR A 303 -4.91 -0.47 35.58
C THR A 303 -5.73 -0.10 34.34
N LEU A 304 -5.23 -0.42 33.14
CA LEU A 304 -5.86 -0.04 31.88
C LEU A 304 -6.81 -1.12 31.33
N ARG A 305 -6.92 -2.29 31.95
CA ARG A 305 -7.82 -3.35 31.47
C ARG A 305 -9.28 -2.91 31.60
N PRO A 306 -10.07 -2.97 30.52
CA PRO A 306 -11.51 -2.73 30.61
C PRO A 306 -12.19 -3.89 31.35
N PRO A 307 -13.27 -3.62 32.10
CA PRO A 307 -13.97 -4.65 32.86
C PRO A 307 -14.68 -5.64 31.91
N GLU A 308 -14.65 -6.93 32.27
CA GLU A 308 -15.09 -8.04 31.40
C GLU A 308 -16.60 -8.00 31.08
N ASP A 309 -17.41 -7.48 32.00
CA ASP A 309 -18.86 -7.35 31.88
C ASP A 309 -19.29 -6.39 30.76
N GLY A 310 -18.41 -5.51 30.29
CA GLY A 310 -18.67 -4.58 29.18
C GLY A 310 -18.22 -5.07 27.81
N HIS A 311 -17.49 -6.19 27.73
CA HIS A 311 -16.87 -6.63 26.47
C HIS A 311 -17.89 -7.04 25.40
N TRP A 312 -19.05 -7.56 25.80
CA TRP A 312 -20.09 -8.02 24.88
C TRP A 312 -20.69 -6.90 24.01
N LEU A 313 -20.52 -5.63 24.41
CA LEU A 313 -20.88 -4.46 23.60
C LEU A 313 -19.97 -4.29 22.36
N PHE A 314 -18.82 -4.98 22.36
CA PHE A 314 -17.76 -4.84 21.37
C PHE A 314 -17.48 -6.20 20.68
N GLY A 315 -17.57 -6.19 19.35
CA GLY A 315 -17.39 -7.38 18.51
C GLY A 315 -18.71 -8.10 18.20
N GLY A 316 -18.62 -9.41 17.94
CA GLY A 316 -19.73 -10.18 17.36
C GLY A 316 -19.92 -9.87 15.87
N GLU A 317 -20.97 -10.42 15.28
CA GLU A 317 -21.36 -10.15 13.89
C GLU A 317 -22.49 -9.12 13.84
N MET A 318 -22.42 -8.21 12.87
CA MET A 318 -23.41 -7.17 12.64
C MET A 318 -24.10 -7.41 11.30
N PHE A 319 -25.43 -7.37 11.32
CA PHE A 319 -26.26 -7.40 10.13
C PHE A 319 -27.15 -6.15 10.10
N ALA A 320 -27.13 -5.39 9.01
CA ALA A 320 -27.98 -4.22 8.82
C ALA A 320 -28.72 -4.29 7.49
N GLY A 321 -30.06 -4.28 7.55
CA GLY A 321 -30.93 -4.20 6.37
C GLY A 321 -31.14 -2.76 5.95
N PHE A 322 -31.05 -2.50 4.65
CA PHE A 322 -31.31 -1.20 4.04
C PHE A 322 -32.62 -1.24 3.24
N ASP A 323 -33.26 -0.08 3.05
CA ASP A 323 -34.49 0.06 2.24
C ASP A 323 -34.33 -0.46 0.80
N SER A 324 -33.09 -0.54 0.30
CA SER A 324 -32.75 -1.11 -1.01
C SER A 324 -32.85 -2.65 -1.06
N GLY A 325 -33.10 -3.31 0.07
CA GLY A 325 -33.02 -4.77 0.23
C GLY A 325 -31.60 -5.30 0.40
N TYR A 326 -30.58 -4.43 0.38
CA TYR A 326 -29.20 -4.81 0.70
C TYR A 326 -29.09 -5.14 2.19
N VAL A 327 -28.40 -6.25 2.50
CA VAL A 327 -28.01 -6.61 3.86
C VAL A 327 -26.50 -6.42 3.97
N HIS A 328 -26.09 -5.49 4.81
CA HIS A 328 -24.70 -5.34 5.19
C HIS A 328 -24.36 -6.37 6.24
N TYR A 329 -23.26 -7.09 6.03
CA TYR A 329 -22.62 -7.94 7.04
C TYR A 329 -21.31 -7.30 7.44
N GLN A 330 -20.98 -7.43 8.72
CA GLN A 330 -19.68 -7.08 9.24
C GLN A 330 -19.30 -8.00 10.41
N ASP A 331 -18.10 -8.54 10.41
CA ASP A 331 -17.59 -9.29 11.56
C ASP A 331 -17.04 -8.37 12.67
N GLU A 332 -16.55 -8.99 13.75
CA GLU A 332 -16.07 -8.28 14.94
C GLU A 332 -14.82 -7.41 14.69
N PHE A 333 -14.11 -7.66 13.61
CA PHE A 333 -12.94 -6.89 13.19
C PHE A 333 -13.29 -5.94 12.06
N GLY A 334 -14.54 -5.82 11.66
CA GLY A 334 -15.03 -4.90 10.65
C GLY A 334 -14.89 -5.40 9.20
N ARG A 335 -14.63 -6.70 8.98
CA ARG A 335 -14.58 -7.29 7.63
C ARG A 335 -16.00 -7.48 7.11
N THR A 336 -16.24 -7.13 5.85
CA THR A 336 -17.56 -7.25 5.20
C THR A 336 -17.80 -8.62 4.57
N GLU A 337 -16.83 -9.52 4.69
CA GLU A 337 -16.96 -10.94 4.38
C GLU A 337 -16.17 -11.77 5.40
N ALA A 338 -16.67 -12.97 5.70
CA ALA A 338 -15.95 -13.91 6.55
C ALA A 338 -14.66 -14.39 5.89
N GLN A 339 -13.65 -14.69 6.71
CA GLN A 339 -12.40 -15.27 6.20
C GLN A 339 -12.67 -16.64 5.58
N ARG A 340 -12.14 -16.83 4.37
CA ARG A 340 -12.29 -18.10 3.65
C ARG A 340 -11.26 -19.10 4.14
N GLU A 341 -11.72 -20.16 4.81
CA GLU A 341 -10.86 -21.15 5.47
C GLU A 341 -9.83 -21.79 4.52
N PHE A 342 -10.21 -22.05 3.26
CA PHE A 342 -9.32 -22.64 2.26
C PHE A 342 -8.15 -21.72 1.83
N LEU A 343 -8.16 -20.44 2.23
CA LEU A 343 -7.05 -19.50 2.03
C LEU A 343 -6.13 -19.41 3.24
N SER A 344 -6.45 -20.09 4.34
CA SER A 344 -5.63 -20.18 5.54
C SER A 344 -4.70 -21.39 5.47
N LYS A 345 -3.53 -21.28 6.10
CA LYS A 345 -2.59 -22.39 6.28
C LYS A 345 -2.47 -22.73 7.76
N PRO A 346 -2.41 -24.02 8.11
CA PRO A 346 -2.15 -24.42 9.48
C PRO A 346 -0.75 -23.94 9.89
N ALA A 347 -0.62 -23.50 11.14
CA ALA A 347 0.69 -23.19 11.70
C ALA A 347 1.54 -24.47 11.73
N SER A 348 2.81 -24.36 11.31
CA SER A 348 3.73 -25.49 11.40
C SER A 348 3.99 -25.84 12.87
N VAL A 349 3.72 -27.09 13.26
CA VAL A 349 3.95 -27.58 14.63
C VAL A 349 5.44 -27.63 14.96
N ASN A 350 6.28 -27.85 13.94
CA ASN A 350 7.73 -27.93 14.08
C ASN A 350 8.44 -26.82 13.28
N PRO A 351 9.61 -26.34 13.72
CA PRO A 351 10.46 -25.48 12.91
C PRO A 351 10.80 -26.15 11.56
N LEU A 352 10.72 -25.39 10.47
CA LEU A 352 11.08 -25.88 9.13
C LEU A 352 12.58 -26.22 9.06
N ARG A 353 12.91 -27.36 8.46
CA ARG A 353 14.30 -27.73 8.15
C ARG A 353 14.79 -26.98 6.90
N PRO A 354 16.10 -26.82 6.72
CA PRO A 354 16.67 -26.06 5.60
C PRO A 354 16.19 -26.46 4.19
N ARG A 355 15.88 -27.75 3.97
CA ARG A 355 15.43 -28.29 2.67
C ARG A 355 13.92 -28.34 2.51
N ASP A 356 13.16 -28.13 3.59
CA ASP A 356 11.70 -28.13 3.52
C ASP A 356 11.22 -26.92 2.70
N ASP A 357 10.07 -27.03 2.08
CA ASP A 357 9.46 -25.91 1.35
C ASP A 357 9.19 -24.74 2.30
N CYS A 358 9.48 -23.53 1.83
CA CYS A 358 9.27 -22.35 2.66
C CYS A 358 7.78 -22.10 2.92
N GLY A 359 7.40 -21.91 4.19
CA GLY A 359 6.01 -21.64 4.60
C GLY A 359 5.38 -20.38 3.97
N CYS A 360 6.19 -19.45 3.45
CA CYS A 360 5.69 -18.27 2.74
C CYS A 360 5.11 -18.58 1.36
N GLY A 361 5.18 -19.83 0.88
CA GLY A 361 4.59 -20.25 -0.39
C GLY A 361 5.34 -19.76 -1.63
N SER A 362 6.63 -19.40 -1.51
CA SER A 362 7.47 -18.94 -2.64
C SER A 362 7.82 -20.04 -3.63
N GLY A 363 7.71 -21.32 -3.23
CA GLY A 363 8.21 -22.46 -4.00
C GLY A 363 9.72 -22.68 -3.89
N LEU A 364 10.43 -21.89 -3.04
CA LEU A 364 11.84 -22.07 -2.76
C LEU A 364 12.05 -22.86 -1.45
N PRO A 365 13.16 -23.62 -1.33
CA PRO A 365 13.55 -24.22 -0.06
C PRO A 365 13.74 -23.17 1.04
N PHE A 366 13.36 -23.50 2.28
CA PHE A 366 13.40 -22.56 3.41
C PHE A 366 14.76 -21.88 3.58
N ARG A 367 15.87 -22.61 3.39
CA ARG A 367 17.25 -22.08 3.49
C ARG A 367 17.56 -20.97 2.48
N GLU A 368 16.93 -21.01 1.31
CA GLU A 368 17.13 -20.06 0.20
C GLU A 368 16.07 -18.96 0.20
N CYS A 369 15.08 -19.04 1.10
CA CYS A 369 13.95 -18.12 1.15
C CYS A 369 13.88 -17.34 2.48
N CYS A 370 13.06 -17.76 3.44
CA CYS A 370 12.81 -17.00 4.66
C CYS A 370 13.86 -17.20 5.76
N ASN A 371 14.65 -18.28 5.73
CA ASN A 371 15.64 -18.55 6.78
C ASN A 371 16.64 -17.39 7.01
N PRO A 372 17.28 -16.79 5.97
CA PRO A 372 18.22 -15.69 6.18
C PRO A 372 17.53 -14.33 6.50
N LYS A 373 16.20 -14.26 6.47
CA LYS A 373 15.45 -13.01 6.60
C LYS A 373 14.97 -12.82 8.04
N PRO A 374 15.05 -11.60 8.61
CA PRO A 374 14.35 -11.25 9.85
C PRO A 374 12.85 -11.53 9.74
N LEU A 375 12.20 -11.91 10.84
CA LEU A 375 10.76 -12.23 10.85
C LEU A 375 9.89 -11.12 10.24
N ALA A 376 10.21 -9.87 10.55
CA ALA A 376 9.49 -8.68 10.05
C ALA A 376 9.57 -8.49 8.52
N LEU A 377 10.56 -9.11 7.86
CA LEU A 377 10.74 -9.07 6.40
C LEU A 377 10.25 -10.35 5.71
N ARG A 378 9.49 -11.21 6.40
CA ARG A 378 8.91 -12.43 5.83
C ARG A 378 7.44 -12.17 5.43
N PRO A 379 7.00 -12.61 4.24
CA PRO A 379 5.57 -12.67 3.92
C PRO A 379 4.82 -13.61 4.86
N ALA A 380 3.48 -13.49 4.91
CA ALA A 380 2.65 -14.36 5.74
C ALA A 380 2.89 -15.86 5.49
N TRP A 381 3.00 -16.62 6.58
CA TRP A 381 3.05 -18.09 6.55
C TRP A 381 1.68 -18.73 6.81
N GLY A 382 0.79 -18.02 7.51
CA GLY A 382 -0.54 -18.52 7.87
C GLY A 382 -1.58 -18.39 6.75
N LEU A 383 -1.20 -17.89 5.57
CA LEU A 383 -2.10 -17.63 4.45
C LEU A 383 -1.53 -18.21 3.15
N MET A 384 -2.42 -18.60 2.25
CA MET A 384 -2.09 -18.90 0.85
C MET A 384 -1.49 -17.65 0.20
N SER A 385 -0.28 -17.81 -0.32
CA SER A 385 0.52 -16.77 -0.96
C SER A 385 -0.07 -16.36 -2.30
N ILE A 386 0.42 -15.25 -2.86
CA ILE A 386 0.05 -14.81 -4.22
C ILE A 386 0.34 -15.92 -5.23
N ARG A 387 1.50 -16.57 -5.13
CA ARG A 387 1.88 -17.67 -6.01
C ARG A 387 0.93 -18.86 -5.89
N GLU A 388 0.63 -19.30 -4.67
CA GLU A 388 -0.26 -20.46 -4.47
C GLU A 388 -1.67 -20.19 -4.99
N ARG A 389 -2.21 -19.00 -4.75
CA ARG A 389 -3.53 -18.59 -5.29
C ARG A 389 -3.54 -18.59 -6.81
N ASN A 390 -2.48 -18.09 -7.47
CA ASN A 390 -2.38 -18.15 -8.93
C ASN A 390 -2.25 -19.58 -9.47
N LEU A 391 -1.52 -20.46 -8.76
CA LEU A 391 -1.43 -21.88 -9.13
C LEU A 391 -2.80 -22.58 -8.98
N MET A 392 -3.55 -22.27 -7.92
CA MET A 392 -4.92 -22.77 -7.73
C MET A 392 -5.85 -22.28 -8.84
N LEU A 393 -5.80 -20.98 -9.16
CA LEU A 393 -6.57 -20.37 -10.24
C LEU A 393 -6.28 -21.06 -11.57
N PHE A 394 -5.00 -21.21 -11.93
CA PHE A 394 -4.62 -21.78 -13.22
C PHE A 394 -5.02 -23.26 -13.34
N ARG A 395 -4.88 -24.05 -12.28
CA ARG A 395 -5.40 -25.44 -12.25
C ARG A 395 -6.91 -25.48 -12.43
N GLY A 396 -7.64 -24.55 -11.79
CA GLY A 396 -9.08 -24.43 -11.97
C GLY A 396 -9.46 -24.03 -13.40
N ILE A 397 -8.74 -23.10 -14.02
CA ILE A 397 -8.91 -22.73 -15.44
C ILE A 397 -8.72 -23.95 -16.35
N VAL A 398 -7.62 -24.69 -16.18
CA VAL A 398 -7.32 -25.90 -16.96
C VAL A 398 -8.46 -26.91 -16.87
N LYS A 399 -9.03 -27.09 -15.66
CA LYS A 399 -10.16 -27.98 -15.42
C LYS A 399 -11.47 -27.47 -16.03
N ILE A 400 -11.85 -26.22 -15.77
CA ILE A 400 -13.13 -25.63 -16.24
C ILE A 400 -13.17 -25.54 -17.77
N LEU A 401 -12.04 -25.22 -18.39
CA LEU A 401 -11.90 -25.14 -19.85
C LEU A 401 -11.58 -26.51 -20.48
N ALA A 402 -11.44 -27.56 -19.68
CA ALA A 402 -11.18 -28.95 -20.09
C ALA A 402 -9.93 -29.10 -20.98
N PHE A 403 -8.85 -28.36 -20.72
CA PHE A 403 -7.65 -28.36 -21.58
C PHE A 403 -7.07 -29.76 -21.81
N GLU A 404 -7.16 -30.65 -20.82
CA GLU A 404 -6.63 -32.03 -20.91
C GLU A 404 -7.48 -32.94 -21.82
N GLU A 405 -8.75 -32.57 -22.06
CA GLU A 405 -9.69 -33.33 -22.89
C GLU A 405 -9.75 -32.81 -24.34
N LYS A 406 -9.05 -31.71 -24.66
CA LYS A 406 -9.07 -31.06 -25.97
C LYS A 406 -7.78 -31.28 -26.72
N GLU A 407 -7.90 -31.48 -28.04
CA GLU A 407 -6.74 -31.69 -28.92
C GLU A 407 -5.92 -30.41 -29.10
N ASP A 408 -6.57 -29.24 -29.17
CA ASP A 408 -5.90 -27.96 -29.39
C ASP A 408 -6.65 -26.74 -28.82
N TRP A 409 -6.02 -25.56 -28.96
CA TRP A 409 -6.57 -24.27 -28.55
C TRP A 409 -7.77 -23.81 -29.39
N VAL A 410 -7.93 -24.30 -30.62
CA VAL A 410 -9.09 -24.00 -31.47
C VAL A 410 -10.33 -24.63 -30.84
N GLN A 411 -10.24 -25.90 -30.43
CA GLN A 411 -11.37 -26.60 -29.83
C GLN A 411 -11.77 -25.98 -28.48
N VAL A 412 -10.80 -25.56 -27.66
CA VAL A 412 -11.08 -24.82 -26.42
C VAL A 412 -11.90 -23.54 -26.69
N ARG A 413 -11.52 -22.76 -27.71
CA ARG A 413 -12.25 -21.53 -28.08
C ARG A 413 -13.64 -21.81 -28.64
N ARG A 414 -13.81 -22.90 -29.40
CA ARG A 414 -15.12 -23.37 -29.88
C ARG A 414 -16.02 -23.86 -28.74
N ASP A 415 -15.47 -24.35 -27.64
CA ASP A 415 -16.23 -24.87 -26.51
C ASP A 415 -16.43 -23.84 -25.38
N LEU A 416 -16.05 -22.58 -25.61
CA LEU A 416 -16.10 -21.51 -24.62
C LEU A 416 -17.52 -20.95 -24.45
N THR A 417 -18.18 -21.29 -23.35
CA THR A 417 -19.53 -20.79 -23.01
C THR A 417 -19.49 -19.66 -21.98
N ASP A 418 -20.60 -18.95 -21.85
CA ASP A 418 -20.77 -17.88 -20.86
C ASP A 418 -20.69 -18.41 -19.43
N GLU A 419 -21.18 -19.63 -19.21
CA GLU A 419 -21.11 -20.33 -17.93
C GLU A 419 -19.65 -20.59 -17.53
N LYS A 420 -18.82 -21.08 -18.46
CA LYS A 420 -17.39 -21.31 -18.20
C LYS A 420 -16.65 -20.02 -17.88
N ILE A 421 -16.94 -18.94 -18.60
CA ILE A 421 -16.36 -17.61 -18.34
C ILE A 421 -16.75 -17.15 -16.93
N SER A 422 -18.05 -17.20 -16.62
CA SER A 422 -18.59 -16.80 -15.32
C SER A 422 -17.99 -17.63 -14.17
N GLU A 423 -17.86 -18.95 -14.35
CA GLU A 423 -17.26 -19.86 -13.37
C GLU A 423 -15.79 -19.53 -13.08
N VAL A 424 -14.98 -19.23 -14.10
CA VAL A 424 -13.59 -18.82 -13.91
C VAL A 424 -13.50 -17.48 -13.18
N TYR A 425 -14.36 -16.50 -13.50
CA TYR A 425 -14.39 -15.23 -12.75
C TYR A 425 -14.84 -15.42 -11.30
N ARG A 426 -15.79 -16.33 -11.02
CA ARG A 426 -16.16 -16.72 -9.65
C ARG A 426 -15.01 -17.39 -8.92
N LEU A 427 -14.20 -18.21 -9.60
CA LEU A 427 -12.99 -18.79 -9.02
C LEU A 427 -11.96 -17.71 -8.67
N PHE A 428 -11.76 -16.72 -9.55
CA PHE A 428 -10.87 -15.59 -9.27
C PHE A 428 -11.33 -14.80 -8.05
N ASP A 429 -12.61 -14.40 -8.00
CA ASP A 429 -13.24 -13.76 -6.83
C ASP A 429 -13.11 -14.66 -5.58
N GLY A 430 -13.28 -15.97 -5.76
CA GLY A 430 -13.02 -17.07 -4.84
C GLY A 430 -11.67 -16.99 -4.12
N LEU A 431 -10.62 -16.71 -4.86
CA LEU A 431 -9.23 -16.73 -4.39
C LEU A 431 -8.74 -15.36 -3.91
N TRP A 432 -9.46 -14.29 -4.24
CA TRP A 432 -9.06 -12.92 -3.95
C TRP A 432 -10.15 -12.11 -3.21
N PRO A 433 -10.55 -12.52 -1.99
CA PRO A 433 -11.46 -11.73 -1.14
C PRO A 433 -11.04 -10.25 -1.07
N LEU A 434 -12.00 -9.32 -1.10
CA LEU A 434 -11.73 -7.88 -1.06
C LEU A 434 -11.06 -7.46 0.26
N GLU A 435 -11.29 -8.24 1.32
CA GLU A 435 -10.66 -8.04 2.63
C GLU A 435 -9.24 -8.61 2.74
N THR A 436 -8.65 -9.11 1.63
CA THR A 436 -7.27 -9.61 1.61
C THR A 436 -6.27 -8.48 1.90
N ASP A 437 -5.45 -8.62 2.95
CA ASP A 437 -4.30 -7.74 3.19
C ASP A 437 -3.15 -8.08 2.21
N MET A 438 -3.13 -7.38 1.08
CA MET A 438 -2.10 -7.57 0.05
C MET A 438 -0.70 -7.24 0.54
N LEU A 439 -0.53 -6.26 1.42
CA LEU A 439 0.79 -5.92 1.96
C LEU A 439 1.34 -7.07 2.80
N GLN A 440 0.50 -7.90 3.43
CA GLN A 440 0.98 -9.08 4.17
C GLN A 440 1.52 -10.18 3.23
N LEU A 441 0.94 -10.30 2.03
CA LEU A 441 1.30 -11.34 1.05
C LEU A 441 2.45 -10.93 0.12
N LEU A 442 2.63 -9.62 -0.12
CA LEU A 442 3.68 -9.09 -0.97
C LEU A 442 5.09 -9.40 -0.42
N PRO A 443 6.10 -9.54 -1.30
CA PRO A 443 7.50 -9.50 -0.88
C PRO A 443 7.80 -8.23 -0.09
N LYS A 444 8.86 -8.28 0.74
CA LYS A 444 9.32 -7.13 1.54
C LYS A 444 10.62 -6.60 0.95
N PRO A 445 11.06 -5.37 1.30
CA PRO A 445 12.36 -4.82 0.89
C PRO A 445 13.54 -5.55 1.56
N ASP A 446 13.74 -6.80 1.18
CA ASP A 446 14.68 -7.76 1.78
C ASP A 446 16.04 -7.83 1.04
N GLY A 447 16.23 -6.99 0.02
CA GLY A 447 17.47 -6.86 -0.74
C GLY A 447 17.66 -7.92 -1.85
N VAL A 448 16.66 -8.76 -2.11
CA VAL A 448 16.62 -9.63 -3.31
C VAL A 448 16.38 -8.76 -4.55
N ALA A 449 17.03 -9.08 -5.67
CA ALA A 449 16.79 -8.39 -6.94
C ALA A 449 15.37 -8.66 -7.45
N ARG A 450 14.59 -7.60 -7.58
CA ARG A 450 13.24 -7.62 -8.15
C ARG A 450 12.99 -6.40 -9.02
N ALA A 451 12.05 -6.54 -9.95
CA ALA A 451 11.54 -5.42 -10.73
C ALA A 451 10.02 -5.46 -10.89
N VAL A 452 9.36 -4.32 -10.71
CA VAL A 452 7.97 -4.12 -11.14
C VAL A 452 7.99 -3.83 -12.63
N TYR A 453 7.34 -4.68 -13.42
CA TYR A 453 7.08 -4.39 -14.82
C TYR A 453 5.83 -3.51 -14.93
N THR A 454 5.98 -2.35 -15.58
CA THR A 454 4.87 -1.48 -15.97
C THR A 454 4.88 -1.28 -17.46
N GLY A 455 3.84 -1.75 -18.13
CA GLY A 455 3.79 -1.77 -19.59
C GLY A 455 2.57 -2.50 -20.10
N SER A 456 2.61 -2.94 -21.35
CA SER A 456 1.49 -3.65 -21.96
C SER A 456 1.41 -5.08 -21.45
N ILE A 457 0.33 -5.42 -20.77
CA ILE A 457 0.00 -6.80 -20.38
C ILE A 457 -0.77 -7.55 -21.47
N HIS A 458 -0.77 -7.05 -22.71
CA HIS A 458 -1.38 -7.73 -23.83
C HIS A 458 -0.60 -9.04 -24.15
N PRO A 459 -1.27 -10.18 -24.42
CA PRO A 459 -0.59 -11.47 -24.61
C PRO A 459 0.45 -11.47 -25.73
N SER A 460 0.23 -10.68 -26.78
CA SER A 460 1.18 -10.52 -27.89
C SER A 460 2.39 -9.65 -27.55
N ALA A 461 2.31 -8.80 -26.52
CA ALA A 461 3.36 -7.84 -26.18
C ALA A 461 4.21 -8.28 -24.99
N ILE A 462 3.61 -8.93 -23.99
CA ILE A 462 4.29 -9.31 -22.75
C ILE A 462 5.50 -10.24 -22.98
N ALA A 463 5.43 -11.08 -24.01
CA ALA A 463 6.50 -12.02 -24.36
C ALA A 463 7.69 -11.36 -25.07
N ASP A 464 7.54 -10.15 -25.61
CA ASP A 464 8.58 -9.52 -26.43
C ASP A 464 9.84 -9.19 -25.63
N HIS A 465 9.64 -8.67 -24.40
CA HIS A 465 10.71 -8.19 -23.54
C HIS A 465 10.46 -8.48 -22.06
N ALA A 466 9.21 -8.38 -21.59
CA ALA A 466 8.91 -8.40 -20.17
C ALA A 466 9.30 -9.74 -19.52
N LEU A 467 8.94 -10.88 -20.11
CA LEU A 467 9.24 -12.20 -19.54
C LEU A 467 10.74 -12.50 -19.55
N GLY A 468 11.45 -12.19 -20.65
CA GLY A 468 12.90 -12.35 -20.74
C GLY A 468 13.68 -11.46 -19.75
N ALA A 469 13.07 -10.37 -19.26
CA ALA A 469 13.70 -9.46 -18.31
C ALA A 469 14.03 -10.11 -16.96
N CYS A 470 13.36 -11.22 -16.58
CA CYS A 470 13.64 -11.91 -15.31
C CYS A 470 15.09 -12.43 -15.24
N LEU A 471 15.72 -12.73 -16.39
CA LEU A 471 17.12 -13.16 -16.46
C LEU A 471 18.10 -12.04 -16.04
N TYR A 472 17.72 -10.78 -16.26
CA TYR A 472 18.57 -9.62 -15.96
C TYR A 472 18.26 -8.99 -14.61
N PHE A 473 16.98 -8.94 -14.24
CA PHE A 473 16.48 -8.16 -13.10
C PHE A 473 16.02 -9.01 -11.91
N GLY A 474 16.00 -10.33 -12.03
CA GLY A 474 15.55 -11.25 -10.98
C GLY A 474 14.04 -11.47 -11.01
N GLU A 475 13.40 -11.49 -9.84
CA GLU A 475 11.95 -11.73 -9.73
C GLU A 475 11.18 -10.55 -10.31
N LEU A 476 10.25 -10.81 -11.22
CA LEU A 476 9.37 -9.79 -11.80
C LEU A 476 8.05 -9.73 -11.06
N ILE A 477 7.59 -8.52 -10.76
CA ILE A 477 6.24 -8.25 -10.28
C ILE A 477 5.43 -7.75 -11.46
N ILE A 478 4.41 -8.50 -11.84
CA ILE A 478 3.54 -8.21 -13.00
C ILE A 478 2.11 -8.13 -12.50
N GLU A 479 1.34 -7.14 -12.98
CA GLU A 479 -0.09 -7.04 -12.66
C GLU A 479 -0.89 -8.16 -13.31
N HIS A 480 -1.78 -8.77 -12.54
CA HIS A 480 -2.66 -9.84 -12.98
C HIS A 480 -3.74 -9.30 -13.94
N PRO A 481 -4.03 -9.98 -15.08
CA PRO A 481 -4.93 -9.45 -16.11
C PRO A 481 -6.42 -9.48 -15.71
N PHE A 482 -6.82 -10.40 -14.82
CA PHE A 482 -8.22 -10.54 -14.41
C PHE A 482 -8.76 -9.30 -13.72
N LEU A 483 -10.00 -8.98 -14.07
CA LEU A 483 -10.82 -7.99 -13.38
C LEU A 483 -11.50 -8.64 -12.16
N HIS A 484 -11.59 -7.89 -11.07
CA HIS A 484 -12.29 -8.36 -9.88
C HIS A 484 -13.78 -8.01 -9.91
N ALA A 485 -14.63 -9.02 -10.10
CA ALA A 485 -16.08 -8.86 -10.24
C ALA A 485 -16.72 -8.13 -9.05
N GLY A 486 -16.28 -8.40 -7.82
CA GLY A 486 -16.76 -7.72 -6.62
C GLY A 486 -16.53 -6.20 -6.55
N THR A 487 -15.71 -5.63 -7.44
CA THR A 487 -15.47 -4.17 -7.52
C THR A 487 -16.31 -3.47 -8.59
N MET A 488 -17.12 -4.22 -9.34
CA MET A 488 -17.93 -3.73 -10.44
C MET A 488 -19.41 -3.71 -10.08
N LYS A 489 -20.16 -2.81 -10.70
CA LYS A 489 -21.63 -2.88 -10.62
C LYS A 489 -22.10 -4.15 -11.31
N LYS A 490 -23.21 -4.75 -10.85
CA LYS A 490 -23.76 -6.01 -11.39
C LYS A 490 -23.91 -5.99 -12.91
N GLU A 491 -24.41 -4.90 -13.49
CA GLU A 491 -24.59 -4.72 -14.94
C GLU A 491 -23.30 -4.71 -15.78
N PHE A 492 -22.14 -4.48 -15.16
CA PHE A 492 -20.83 -4.55 -15.79
C PHE A 492 -19.99 -5.72 -15.29
N SER A 493 -20.51 -6.55 -14.38
CA SER A 493 -19.75 -7.64 -13.79
C SER A 493 -19.52 -8.76 -14.82
N PRO A 494 -18.28 -9.30 -14.93
CA PRO A 494 -18.00 -10.43 -15.80
C PRO A 494 -18.61 -11.75 -15.30
N VAL A 495 -19.08 -11.80 -14.06
CA VAL A 495 -19.82 -12.95 -13.51
C VAL A 495 -21.27 -12.94 -13.98
N GLU A 496 -21.91 -11.77 -13.98
CA GLU A 496 -23.33 -11.59 -14.34
C GLU A 496 -23.53 -11.41 -15.84
N ASN A 497 -22.56 -10.80 -16.53
CA ASN A 497 -22.60 -10.50 -17.97
C ASN A 497 -21.34 -11.05 -18.68
N PRO A 498 -21.05 -12.36 -18.56
CA PRO A 498 -19.83 -12.99 -19.12
C PRO A 498 -19.68 -12.80 -20.64
N GLY A 499 -20.79 -12.72 -21.38
CA GLY A 499 -20.79 -12.56 -22.83
C GLY A 499 -20.09 -11.28 -23.30
N LEU A 500 -20.13 -10.21 -22.50
CA LEU A 500 -19.44 -8.94 -22.79
C LEU A 500 -17.92 -9.06 -22.74
N TYR A 501 -17.39 -10.10 -22.08
CA TYR A 501 -15.97 -10.25 -21.77
C TYR A 501 -15.30 -11.35 -22.60
N ARG A 502 -15.95 -11.90 -23.63
CA ARG A 502 -15.42 -13.04 -24.39
C ARG A 502 -14.04 -12.77 -25.00
N GLN A 503 -13.85 -11.62 -25.67
CA GLN A 503 -12.55 -11.28 -26.25
C GLN A 503 -11.50 -11.02 -25.17
N GLU A 504 -11.83 -10.27 -24.12
CA GLU A 504 -10.93 -10.06 -22.96
C GLU A 504 -10.55 -11.36 -22.24
N PHE A 505 -11.48 -12.29 -22.11
CA PHE A 505 -11.27 -13.56 -21.45
C PHE A 505 -10.27 -14.40 -22.25
N ILE A 506 -10.42 -14.49 -23.57
CA ILE A 506 -9.45 -15.18 -24.45
C ILE A 506 -8.06 -14.57 -24.29
N LYS A 507 -7.93 -13.24 -24.33
CA LYS A 507 -6.65 -12.57 -24.08
C LYS A 507 -6.09 -12.94 -22.70
N THR A 508 -6.91 -12.89 -21.68
CA THR A 508 -6.53 -13.23 -20.30
C THR A 508 -6.03 -14.67 -20.18
N ILE A 509 -6.70 -15.65 -20.79
CA ILE A 509 -6.27 -17.05 -20.75
C ILE A 509 -4.95 -17.25 -21.48
N VAL A 510 -4.77 -16.67 -22.68
CA VAL A 510 -3.50 -16.76 -23.41
C VAL A 510 -2.36 -16.09 -22.65
N PHE A 511 -2.62 -14.95 -21.98
CA PHE A 511 -1.64 -14.35 -21.07
C PHE A 511 -1.26 -15.33 -19.96
N MET A 512 -2.24 -15.94 -19.28
CA MET A 512 -1.99 -16.88 -18.19
C MET A 512 -1.16 -18.07 -18.67
N MET A 513 -1.47 -18.66 -19.82
CA MET A 513 -0.68 -19.77 -20.39
C MET A 513 0.79 -19.37 -20.60
N LYS A 514 1.07 -18.13 -21.01
CA LYS A 514 2.44 -17.64 -21.19
C LYS A 514 3.16 -17.36 -19.87
N VAL A 515 2.47 -16.82 -18.87
CA VAL A 515 3.08 -16.32 -17.62
C VAL A 515 3.19 -17.39 -16.53
N MET A 516 2.25 -18.33 -16.46
CA MET A 516 2.19 -19.31 -15.38
C MET A 516 3.43 -20.21 -15.23
N PRO A 517 4.16 -20.60 -16.30
CA PRO A 517 5.43 -21.31 -16.16
C PRO A 517 6.47 -20.54 -15.32
N PHE A 518 6.45 -19.20 -15.38
CA PHE A 518 7.34 -18.34 -14.61
C PHE A 518 6.87 -18.16 -13.16
N VAL A 519 5.56 -18.11 -12.94
CA VAL A 519 4.96 -18.10 -11.59
C VAL A 519 5.29 -19.41 -10.87
N GLN A 520 5.19 -20.54 -11.56
CA GLN A 520 5.56 -21.85 -11.01
C GLN A 520 7.05 -21.91 -10.66
N ALA A 521 7.92 -21.33 -11.49
CA ALA A 521 9.36 -21.26 -11.26
C ALA A 521 9.79 -20.23 -10.18
N GLY A 522 8.87 -19.38 -9.70
CA GLY A 522 9.20 -18.31 -8.75
C GLY A 522 9.94 -17.12 -9.38
N LEU A 523 9.87 -16.98 -10.71
CA LEU A 523 10.47 -15.88 -11.47
C LEU A 523 9.50 -14.70 -11.64
N VAL A 524 8.19 -14.96 -11.57
CA VAL A 524 7.14 -13.94 -11.64
C VAL A 524 6.23 -14.03 -10.41
N ASN A 525 6.00 -12.89 -9.78
CA ASN A 525 4.95 -12.68 -8.80
C ASN A 525 3.80 -11.94 -9.48
N LEU A 526 2.73 -12.68 -9.80
CA LEU A 526 1.60 -12.16 -10.54
C LEU A 526 0.56 -11.59 -9.57
N VAL A 527 0.53 -10.28 -9.41
CA VAL A 527 -0.19 -9.58 -8.33
C VAL A 527 -1.46 -8.95 -8.89
N PRO A 528 -2.66 -9.21 -8.32
CA PRO A 528 -3.86 -8.47 -8.73
C PRO A 528 -3.75 -6.98 -8.45
N ASP A 529 -4.52 -6.15 -9.17
CA ASP A 529 -4.56 -4.71 -8.92
C ASP A 529 -4.87 -4.43 -7.44
N LEU A 530 -3.95 -3.75 -6.77
CA LEU A 530 -4.04 -3.44 -5.35
C LEU A 530 -5.27 -2.57 -5.03
N CYS A 531 -5.73 -1.79 -6.01
CA CYS A 531 -6.91 -0.95 -5.88
C CYS A 531 -8.21 -1.75 -5.74
N TYR A 532 -8.20 -3.07 -5.97
CA TYR A 532 -9.35 -3.92 -5.66
C TYR A 532 -9.58 -4.05 -4.16
N PHE A 533 -8.50 -4.20 -3.38
CA PHE A 533 -8.56 -4.57 -1.97
C PHE A 533 -8.62 -3.36 -1.03
N ASP A 534 -8.29 -2.17 -1.51
CA ASP A 534 -8.29 -0.93 -0.73
C ASP A 534 -9.00 0.18 -1.51
N ARG A 535 -10.23 0.50 -1.08
CA ARG A 535 -11.06 1.55 -1.68
C ARG A 535 -10.45 2.93 -1.49
N HIS A 536 -9.81 3.20 -0.35
CA HIS A 536 -9.16 4.48 -0.10
C HIS A 536 -7.96 4.66 -1.03
N LEU A 537 -7.11 3.63 -1.14
CA LEU A 537 -6.00 3.58 -2.10
C LEU A 537 -6.49 3.83 -3.54
N ARG A 538 -7.57 3.16 -3.96
CA ARG A 538 -8.15 3.34 -5.30
C ARG A 538 -8.58 4.78 -5.57
N LEU A 539 -9.27 5.41 -4.63
CA LEU A 539 -9.75 6.78 -4.78
C LEU A 539 -8.59 7.78 -4.85
N GLN A 540 -7.62 7.65 -3.94
CA GLN A 540 -6.43 8.49 -3.92
C GLN A 540 -5.59 8.32 -5.19
N MET A 541 -5.37 7.08 -5.63
CA MET A 541 -4.68 6.79 -6.88
C MET A 541 -5.38 7.43 -8.07
N MET A 542 -6.71 7.34 -8.15
CA MET A 542 -7.48 7.91 -9.27
C MET A 542 -7.40 9.44 -9.32
N GLU A 543 -7.45 10.09 -8.15
CA GLU A 543 -7.25 11.54 -8.03
C GLU A 543 -5.84 11.94 -8.51
N MET A 544 -4.81 11.22 -8.06
CA MET A 544 -3.42 11.46 -8.45
C MET A 544 -3.20 11.28 -9.96
N ALA A 545 -3.73 10.20 -10.52
CA ALA A 545 -3.64 9.91 -11.96
C ALA A 545 -4.36 11.00 -12.79
N THR A 546 -5.53 11.47 -12.33
CA THR A 546 -6.29 12.54 -12.98
C THR A 546 -5.50 13.85 -12.97
N PHE A 547 -4.92 14.22 -11.82
CA PHE A 547 -4.11 15.43 -11.68
C PHE A 547 -2.86 15.37 -12.59
N ARG A 548 -2.19 14.22 -12.66
CA ARG A 548 -1.04 14.03 -13.54
C ARG A 548 -1.41 14.12 -15.02
N ALA A 549 -2.56 13.57 -15.40
CA ALA A 549 -3.04 13.59 -16.79
C ALA A 549 -3.43 15.00 -17.28
N ALA A 550 -3.91 15.88 -16.40
CA ALA A 550 -4.47 17.20 -16.75
C ALA A 550 -3.49 18.16 -17.48
N GLY A 551 -2.19 17.86 -17.52
CA GLY A 551 -1.17 18.68 -18.19
C GLY A 551 -0.26 17.93 -19.16
N MET A 552 -0.53 16.66 -19.49
CA MET A 552 0.34 15.83 -20.31
C MET A 552 -0.32 15.43 -21.64
N SER A 553 0.32 15.70 -22.77
CA SER A 553 -0.08 15.10 -24.05
C SER A 553 0.32 13.63 -24.09
N THR A 554 -0.58 12.73 -24.49
CA THR A 554 -0.23 11.31 -24.63
C THR A 554 0.65 11.13 -25.87
N PRO A 555 1.90 10.62 -25.74
CA PRO A 555 2.72 10.29 -26.89
C PRO A 555 2.00 9.21 -27.71
N LYS A 556 2.07 9.31 -29.05
CA LYS A 556 1.67 8.19 -29.90
C LYS A 556 2.65 7.05 -29.71
N ASP A 557 2.14 5.86 -29.45
CA ASP A 557 2.91 4.63 -29.32
C ASP A 557 2.45 3.67 -30.42
N ALA A 558 3.27 3.52 -31.47
CA ALA A 558 2.94 2.73 -32.64
C ALA A 558 2.67 1.26 -32.30
N ARG A 559 3.30 0.72 -31.24
CA ARG A 559 3.07 -0.65 -30.78
C ARG A 559 1.68 -0.78 -30.17
N ILE A 560 1.29 0.16 -29.30
CA ILE A 560 -0.06 0.18 -28.72
C ILE A 560 -1.11 0.37 -29.82
N GLU A 561 -0.89 1.29 -30.77
CA GLU A 561 -1.79 1.50 -31.91
C GLU A 561 -1.92 0.24 -32.79
N ALA A 562 -0.85 -0.53 -32.96
CA ALA A 562 -0.89 -1.80 -33.69
C ALA A 562 -1.72 -2.86 -32.95
N LEU A 563 -1.57 -2.96 -31.62
CA LEU A 563 -2.39 -3.85 -30.79
C LEU A 563 -3.87 -3.46 -30.84
N MET A 564 -4.18 -2.16 -30.72
CA MET A 564 -5.54 -1.64 -30.83
C MET A 564 -6.16 -1.95 -32.20
N ARG A 565 -5.38 -1.81 -33.29
CA ARG A 565 -5.84 -2.16 -34.64
C ARG A 565 -6.11 -3.66 -34.78
N ALA A 566 -5.23 -4.52 -34.26
CA ALA A 566 -5.42 -5.97 -34.29
C ALA A 566 -6.66 -6.40 -33.48
N ASP A 567 -6.87 -5.82 -32.30
CA ASP A 567 -8.06 -6.09 -31.49
C ASP A 567 -9.35 -5.60 -32.17
N ALA A 568 -9.32 -4.42 -32.80
CA ALA A 568 -10.45 -3.92 -33.58
C ALA A 568 -10.76 -4.84 -34.78
N GLN A 569 -9.74 -5.36 -35.46
CA GLN A 569 -9.94 -6.36 -36.52
C GLN A 569 -10.62 -7.62 -35.98
N ARG A 570 -10.20 -8.13 -34.81
CA ARG A 570 -10.85 -9.28 -34.17
C ARG A 570 -12.32 -9.03 -33.85
N SER A 571 -12.65 -7.85 -33.32
CA SER A 571 -14.04 -7.49 -33.02
C SER A 571 -14.90 -7.43 -34.29
N ILE A 572 -14.33 -6.97 -35.42
CA ILE A 572 -15.01 -7.03 -36.73
C ILE A 572 -15.20 -8.50 -37.15
N MET A 573 -14.17 -9.35 -37.04
CA MET A 573 -14.24 -10.76 -37.41
C MET A 573 -15.24 -11.57 -36.57
N SER A 574 -15.58 -11.13 -35.36
CA SER A 574 -16.57 -11.77 -34.49
C SER A 574 -18.01 -11.35 -34.74
N LEU A 575 -18.26 -10.40 -35.66
CA LEU A 575 -19.62 -9.95 -35.97
C LEU A 575 -20.48 -11.08 -36.55
N PRO A 576 -21.82 -11.02 -36.37
CA PRO A 576 -22.74 -11.97 -36.99
C PRO A 576 -22.58 -12.04 -38.51
N ARG A 577 -22.76 -13.23 -39.09
CA ARG A 577 -22.49 -13.51 -40.52
C ARG A 577 -23.30 -12.62 -41.45
N ASP A 578 -24.54 -12.29 -41.09
CA ASP A 578 -25.44 -11.38 -41.78
C ASP A 578 -24.95 -9.91 -41.74
N VAL A 579 -24.38 -9.47 -40.60
CA VAL A 579 -23.76 -8.15 -40.46
C VAL A 579 -22.47 -8.07 -41.29
N LEU A 580 -21.63 -9.11 -41.25
CA LEU A 580 -20.43 -9.22 -42.08
C LEU A 580 -20.76 -9.20 -43.57
N ARG A 581 -21.79 -9.93 -44.00
CA ARG A 581 -22.25 -9.92 -45.40
C ARG A 581 -22.62 -8.51 -45.86
N ARG A 582 -23.30 -7.72 -45.02
CA ARG A 582 -23.61 -6.30 -45.30
C ARG A 582 -22.33 -5.46 -45.41
N HIS A 583 -21.40 -5.60 -44.46
CA HIS A 583 -20.12 -4.89 -44.49
C HIS A 583 -19.31 -5.16 -45.75
N PHE A 584 -19.16 -6.44 -46.13
CA PHE A 584 -18.45 -6.82 -47.35
C PHE A 584 -19.18 -6.36 -48.61
N SER A 585 -20.51 -6.45 -48.65
CA SER A 585 -21.30 -5.99 -49.81
C SER A 585 -21.20 -4.48 -50.05
N MET A 586 -21.03 -3.68 -48.98
CA MET A 586 -20.79 -2.24 -49.07
C MET A 586 -19.36 -1.93 -49.55
N ALA A 587 -18.36 -2.71 -49.13
CA ALA A 587 -16.96 -2.52 -49.53
C ALA A 587 -16.66 -3.01 -50.97
N SER A 588 -17.36 -4.06 -51.44
CA SER A 588 -17.18 -4.65 -52.78
C SER A 588 -17.66 -3.77 -53.94
N THR A 589 -18.30 -2.63 -53.66
CA THR A 589 -18.71 -1.66 -54.70
C THR A 589 -17.53 -0.85 -55.27
N GLN A 590 -16.32 -0.95 -54.70
CA GLN A 590 -15.13 -0.20 -55.14
C GLN A 590 -14.04 -1.02 -55.86
N GLY A 591 -14.35 -2.25 -56.31
CA GLY A 591 -13.53 -3.02 -57.26
C GLY A 591 -12.57 -4.02 -56.64
N GLU A 592 -12.98 -5.30 -56.62
CA GLU A 592 -12.24 -6.51 -57.02
C GLU A 592 -13.06 -7.78 -56.68
N SER A 593 -12.80 -8.86 -57.42
CA SER A 593 -13.70 -9.99 -57.69
C SER A 593 -13.65 -11.16 -56.70
N ILE A 594 -13.67 -10.90 -55.38
CA ILE A 594 -13.88 -11.98 -54.40
C ILE A 594 -15.38 -12.07 -54.10
N GLY A 595 -15.99 -13.22 -54.37
CA GLY A 595 -17.40 -13.45 -54.02
C GLY A 595 -17.60 -13.33 -52.51
N VAL A 596 -18.67 -12.67 -52.07
CA VAL A 596 -18.92 -12.42 -50.63
C VAL A 596 -18.89 -13.71 -49.79
N GLU A 597 -19.31 -14.86 -50.34
CA GLU A 597 -19.20 -16.15 -49.66
C GLU A 597 -17.77 -16.71 -49.56
N GLU A 598 -16.93 -16.46 -50.57
CA GLU A 598 -15.52 -16.86 -50.56
C GLU A 598 -14.72 -16.03 -49.55
N ALA A 599 -15.04 -14.73 -49.44
CA ALA A 599 -14.51 -13.86 -48.40
C ALA A 599 -14.93 -14.32 -46.99
N LEU A 600 -16.20 -14.70 -46.80
CA LEU A 600 -16.69 -15.23 -45.52
C LEU A 600 -16.08 -16.61 -45.18
N GLY A 601 -15.82 -17.46 -46.18
CA GLY A 601 -15.09 -18.73 -46.00
C GLY A 601 -13.65 -18.49 -45.54
N SER A 602 -12.92 -17.61 -46.23
CA SER A 602 -11.54 -17.24 -45.89
C SER A 602 -11.43 -16.62 -44.49
N LEU A 603 -12.44 -15.84 -44.07
CA LEU A 603 -12.52 -15.26 -42.73
C LEU A 603 -12.57 -16.32 -41.62
N THR A 604 -13.21 -17.46 -41.87
CA THR A 604 -13.31 -18.55 -40.89
C THR A 604 -11.94 -19.15 -40.61
N ASN A 605 -11.15 -19.40 -41.66
CA ASN A 605 -9.77 -19.89 -41.54
C ASN A 605 -8.87 -18.87 -40.81
N LEU A 606 -9.02 -17.57 -41.10
CA LEU A 606 -8.28 -16.52 -40.41
C LEU A 606 -8.61 -16.46 -38.91
N ARG A 607 -9.88 -16.65 -38.53
CA ARG A 607 -10.29 -16.70 -37.12
C ARG A 607 -9.69 -17.89 -36.39
N GLU A 608 -9.65 -19.06 -37.03
CA GLU A 608 -9.05 -20.25 -36.42
C GLU A 608 -7.54 -20.11 -36.25
N ALA A 609 -6.85 -19.51 -37.23
CA ALA A 609 -5.43 -19.25 -37.18
C ALA A 609 -5.00 -18.20 -36.14
N ASP A 610 -5.82 -17.15 -35.90
CA ASP A 610 -5.52 -16.16 -34.86
C ASP A 610 -5.87 -16.71 -33.47
N PRO A 611 -4.90 -16.95 -32.56
CA PRO A 611 -5.16 -17.53 -31.24
C PRO A 611 -5.99 -16.62 -30.33
N LEU A 612 -6.17 -15.34 -30.66
CA LEU A 612 -6.94 -14.38 -29.87
C LEU A 612 -8.33 -14.10 -30.44
N ALA A 613 -8.69 -14.67 -31.59
CA ALA A 613 -10.01 -14.48 -32.18
C ALA A 613 -11.08 -15.33 -31.47
N VAL A 614 -12.26 -14.73 -31.27
CA VAL A 614 -13.46 -15.43 -30.78
C VAL A 614 -14.01 -16.31 -31.91
N LEU A 615 -14.34 -17.58 -31.62
CA LEU A 615 -14.85 -18.53 -32.61
C LEU A 615 -16.38 -18.73 -32.57
N HIS A 616 -17.05 -18.25 -31.51
CA HIS A 616 -18.52 -18.26 -31.42
C HIS A 616 -19.16 -17.16 -32.27
N SER A 617 -20.39 -17.38 -32.75
CA SER A 617 -21.12 -16.49 -33.65
C SER A 617 -22.54 -16.11 -33.15
N HIS A 618 -22.75 -16.04 -31.84
CA HIS A 618 -24.09 -15.81 -31.25
C HIS A 618 -24.24 -14.46 -30.54
N LEU A 619 -23.61 -13.40 -31.03
CA LEU A 619 -23.97 -12.05 -30.62
C LEU A 619 -25.28 -11.66 -31.34
N GLU A 620 -26.43 -11.94 -30.74
CA GLU A 620 -27.69 -11.35 -31.23
C GLU A 620 -27.59 -9.81 -31.19
N PRO A 621 -28.06 -9.06 -32.21
CA PRO A 621 -27.99 -7.61 -32.18
C PRO A 621 -28.83 -7.02 -31.03
N GLY A 622 -28.24 -6.20 -30.14
CA GLY A 622 -28.99 -5.52 -29.08
C GLY A 622 -28.16 -4.61 -28.17
N LYS A 623 -28.80 -3.61 -27.53
CA LYS A 623 -28.16 -2.65 -26.60
C LYS A 623 -27.48 -3.29 -25.38
N LYS A 624 -27.73 -4.57 -25.10
CA LYS A 624 -27.11 -5.37 -24.02
C LYS A 624 -25.93 -6.24 -24.49
N ASN A 625 -25.59 -6.23 -25.78
CA ASN A 625 -24.66 -7.18 -26.39
C ASN A 625 -23.42 -6.46 -26.96
N GLY A 626 -22.78 -5.63 -26.14
CA GLY A 626 -21.50 -5.01 -26.47
C GLY A 626 -20.32 -5.96 -26.26
N ASP A 627 -19.17 -5.65 -26.85
CA ASP A 627 -17.92 -6.37 -26.57
C ASP A 627 -16.96 -5.43 -25.83
N VAL A 628 -16.42 -5.90 -24.71
CA VAL A 628 -15.40 -5.17 -23.95
C VAL A 628 -14.06 -5.52 -24.56
N ASN A 629 -13.30 -4.50 -24.94
CA ASN A 629 -11.91 -4.65 -25.37
C ASN A 629 -11.01 -3.64 -24.66
N LEU A 630 -10.03 -4.15 -23.93
CA LEU A 630 -9.14 -3.40 -23.07
C LEU A 630 -7.71 -3.56 -23.56
N VAL A 631 -7.05 -2.43 -23.77
CA VAL A 631 -5.61 -2.32 -23.92
C VAL A 631 -5.09 -1.61 -22.68
N ARG A 632 -4.35 -2.34 -21.84
CA ARG A 632 -3.91 -1.85 -20.53
C ARG A 632 -2.41 -1.63 -20.50
N LEU A 633 -2.01 -0.48 -19.97
CA LEU A 633 -0.67 -0.25 -19.44
C LEU A 633 -0.73 -0.40 -17.93
N ALA A 634 -0.24 -1.51 -17.41
CA ALA A 634 -0.46 -1.95 -16.04
C ALA A 634 0.85 -2.36 -15.35
N PRO A 635 1.05 -2.03 -14.06
CA PRO A 635 0.26 -1.07 -13.28
C PRO A 635 0.44 0.37 -13.82
N ASN A 636 -0.36 1.32 -13.33
CA ASN A 636 -0.10 2.73 -13.60
C ASN A 636 1.15 3.25 -12.85
N PHE A 637 1.56 4.51 -13.10
CA PHE A 637 2.76 5.08 -12.49
C PHE A 637 2.69 5.02 -10.95
N GLU A 638 1.55 5.42 -10.39
CA GLU A 638 1.32 5.48 -8.95
C GLU A 638 1.44 4.10 -8.30
N MET A 639 0.78 3.08 -8.86
CA MET A 639 0.86 1.70 -8.37
C MET A 639 2.23 1.05 -8.65
N SER A 640 2.92 1.46 -9.73
CA SER A 640 4.30 1.01 -10.00
C SER A 640 5.25 1.49 -8.91
N MET A 641 5.18 2.77 -8.53
CA MET A 641 5.96 3.35 -7.44
C MET A 641 5.61 2.72 -6.10
N TYR A 642 4.31 2.56 -5.81
CA TYR A 642 3.82 1.91 -4.59
C TYR A 642 4.37 0.49 -4.44
N LEU A 643 4.21 -0.36 -5.47
CA LEU A 643 4.71 -1.73 -5.47
C LEU A 643 6.22 -1.79 -5.35
N ALA A 644 6.94 -0.93 -6.07
CA ALA A 644 8.40 -0.88 -6.05
C ALA A 644 8.92 -0.52 -4.65
N GLN A 645 8.33 0.47 -3.99
CA GLN A 645 8.68 0.85 -2.62
C GLN A 645 8.29 -0.21 -1.59
N ALA A 646 7.10 -0.81 -1.69
CA ALA A 646 6.61 -1.83 -0.77
C ALA A 646 7.42 -3.14 -0.84
N THR A 647 7.96 -3.48 -2.01
CA THR A 647 8.66 -4.76 -2.25
C THR A 647 10.18 -4.64 -2.37
N GLY A 648 10.70 -3.41 -2.38
CA GLY A 648 12.11 -3.13 -2.64
C GLY A 648 12.55 -3.51 -4.05
N ALA A 649 11.70 -3.25 -5.04
CA ALA A 649 11.95 -3.56 -6.44
C ALA A 649 12.41 -2.32 -7.23
N ALA A 650 13.12 -2.55 -8.33
CA ALA A 650 13.30 -1.55 -9.39
C ALA A 650 12.00 -1.41 -10.21
N ILE A 651 11.94 -0.40 -11.08
CA ILE A 651 10.89 -0.30 -12.11
C ILE A 651 11.49 -0.65 -13.47
N ILE A 652 10.80 -1.48 -14.24
CA ILE A 652 11.13 -1.73 -15.65
C ILE A 652 9.92 -1.44 -16.52
N THR A 653 10.13 -0.82 -17.67
CA THR A 653 9.08 -0.52 -18.64
C THR A 653 9.60 -0.69 -20.06
N ASP A 654 8.75 -1.16 -20.96
CA ASP A 654 8.94 -1.13 -22.41
C ASP A 654 7.99 -0.12 -23.09
N SER A 655 7.32 0.71 -22.29
CA SER A 655 6.42 1.77 -22.73
C SER A 655 7.09 3.14 -22.56
N ALA A 656 7.21 3.87 -23.66
CA ALA A 656 7.72 5.24 -23.66
C ALA A 656 6.83 6.19 -22.84
N ILE A 657 5.52 5.93 -22.79
CA ILE A 657 4.56 6.69 -21.97
C ILE A 657 4.92 6.56 -20.49
N ARG A 658 5.10 5.32 -20.00
CA ARG A 658 5.48 5.05 -18.62
C ARG A 658 6.88 5.55 -18.28
N TRP A 659 7.81 5.47 -19.22
CA TRP A 659 9.15 6.00 -19.03
C TRP A 659 9.14 7.52 -18.78
N ARG A 660 8.34 8.26 -19.56
CA ARG A 660 8.18 9.70 -19.38
C ARG A 660 7.56 10.06 -18.03
N ASP A 661 6.60 9.27 -17.55
CA ASP A 661 6.01 9.45 -16.20
C ASP A 661 7.11 9.35 -15.12
N VAL A 662 7.97 8.35 -15.21
CA VAL A 662 9.10 8.16 -14.27
C VAL A 662 10.11 9.31 -14.35
N GLN A 663 10.46 9.77 -15.56
CA GLN A 663 11.36 10.90 -15.75
C GLN A 663 10.79 12.20 -15.15
N TYR A 664 9.48 12.44 -15.33
CA TYR A 664 8.82 13.64 -14.80
C TYR A 664 8.83 13.69 -13.27
N ALA A 665 8.69 12.54 -12.61
CA ALA A 665 8.77 12.44 -11.15
C ALA A 665 10.14 12.90 -10.60
N ILE A 666 11.23 12.67 -11.33
CA ILE A 666 12.57 13.17 -10.97
C ILE A 666 12.66 14.69 -11.20
N LEU A 667 12.19 15.17 -12.35
CA LEU A 667 12.31 16.58 -12.76
C LEU A 667 11.56 17.54 -11.83
N ARG A 668 10.38 17.17 -11.32
CA ARG A 668 9.56 18.03 -10.44
C ARG A 668 10.26 18.44 -9.15
N LYS A 669 11.23 17.65 -8.65
CA LYS A 669 11.83 17.92 -7.33
C LYS A 669 13.11 18.74 -7.37
N ALA A 670 13.73 19.00 -8.53
CA ALA A 670 14.95 19.81 -8.68
C ALA A 670 16.02 19.60 -7.57
N ARG A 671 16.08 18.40 -6.99
CA ARG A 671 17.07 18.00 -5.98
C ARG A 671 18.15 17.26 -6.75
N SER A 672 19.35 17.85 -6.75
CA SER A 672 20.60 17.36 -7.36
C SER A 672 20.45 16.25 -8.39
N SER A 673 20.69 16.58 -9.65
CA SER A 673 20.88 15.66 -10.78
C SER A 673 22.10 14.73 -10.62
N ASP A 674 22.50 14.40 -9.40
CA ASP A 674 23.67 13.57 -9.14
C ASP A 674 23.27 12.10 -9.34
N GLN A 675 23.90 11.50 -10.35
CA GLN A 675 23.64 10.15 -10.79
C GLN A 675 24.50 9.18 -9.96
N GLY A 676 23.84 8.23 -9.31
CA GLY A 676 24.50 7.08 -8.69
C GLY A 676 24.98 6.10 -9.75
N LEU A 677 26.14 5.48 -9.51
CA LEU A 677 26.71 4.45 -10.40
C LEU A 677 26.83 4.89 -11.89
N PRO A 678 27.39 6.07 -12.21
CA PRO A 678 27.36 6.62 -13.58
C PRO A 678 28.09 5.73 -14.60
N ALA A 679 29.19 5.09 -14.20
CA ALA A 679 29.90 4.16 -15.08
C ALA A 679 29.08 2.88 -15.38
N LEU A 680 28.26 2.42 -14.42
CA LEU A 680 27.34 1.31 -14.67
C LEU A 680 26.24 1.75 -15.65
N ALA A 681 25.62 2.90 -15.41
CA ALA A 681 24.59 3.45 -16.27
C ALA A 681 25.08 3.60 -17.73
N ALA A 682 26.24 4.21 -17.93
CA ALA A 682 26.84 4.37 -19.24
C ALA A 682 27.12 3.02 -19.94
N ASN A 683 27.55 2.00 -19.20
CA ASN A 683 27.75 0.66 -19.77
C ASN A 683 26.43 -0.01 -20.15
N ILE A 684 25.38 0.12 -19.33
CA ILE A 684 24.03 -0.40 -19.64
C ILE A 684 23.47 0.29 -20.89
N GLU A 685 23.59 1.60 -20.99
CA GLU A 685 23.03 2.39 -22.10
C GLU A 685 23.77 2.16 -23.42
N ARG A 686 25.07 1.87 -23.36
CA ARG A 686 25.89 1.59 -24.55
C ARG A 686 25.59 0.22 -25.15
N ASP A 687 25.43 -0.81 -24.32
CA ASP A 687 25.43 -2.19 -24.78
C ASP A 687 24.03 -2.65 -25.25
N ALA A 688 23.99 -3.65 -26.15
CA ALA A 688 22.74 -4.23 -26.66
C ALA A 688 22.36 -5.50 -25.88
N PHE A 689 21.07 -5.70 -25.64
CA PHE A 689 20.53 -6.79 -24.86
C PHE A 689 19.66 -7.71 -25.72
N ALA A 690 19.95 -9.00 -25.69
CA ALA A 690 19.07 -10.03 -26.22
C ALA A 690 18.02 -10.44 -25.18
N PHE A 691 16.75 -10.13 -25.44
CA PHE A 691 15.62 -10.60 -24.66
C PHE A 691 15.05 -11.85 -25.30
N LEU A 692 15.16 -12.99 -24.63
CA LEU A 692 14.62 -14.24 -25.13
C LEU A 692 13.09 -14.16 -25.22
N THR A 693 12.54 -14.74 -26.29
CA THR A 693 11.09 -14.75 -26.55
C THR A 693 10.47 -16.13 -26.33
N ASP A 694 11.27 -17.20 -26.36
CA ASP A 694 10.81 -18.56 -26.07
C ASP A 694 10.74 -18.83 -24.56
N ILE A 695 9.61 -19.39 -24.12
CA ILE A 695 9.33 -19.63 -22.70
C ILE A 695 10.22 -20.74 -22.12
N SER A 696 10.50 -21.78 -22.91
CA SER A 696 11.29 -22.93 -22.47
C SER A 696 12.74 -22.54 -22.29
N ASP A 697 13.30 -21.77 -23.23
CA ASP A 697 14.68 -21.28 -23.18
C ASP A 697 14.91 -20.38 -21.95
N ILE A 698 13.98 -19.45 -21.65
CA ILE A 698 14.10 -18.59 -20.47
C ILE A 698 14.12 -19.44 -19.19
N ARG A 699 13.24 -20.45 -19.10
CA ARG A 699 13.16 -21.33 -17.94
C ARG A 699 14.41 -22.17 -17.75
N GLU A 700 14.96 -22.71 -18.83
CA GLU A 700 16.21 -23.48 -18.80
C GLU A 700 17.35 -22.63 -18.22
N LEU A 701 17.58 -21.44 -18.78
CA LEU A 701 18.65 -20.56 -18.33
C LEU A 701 18.49 -20.08 -16.89
N ALA A 702 17.25 -19.86 -16.45
CA ALA A 702 16.94 -19.50 -15.08
C ALA A 702 17.19 -20.67 -14.11
N ALA A 703 16.81 -21.89 -14.48
CA ALA A 703 16.99 -23.09 -13.66
C ALA A 703 18.48 -23.45 -13.48
N ASP A 704 19.28 -23.34 -14.54
CA ASP A 704 20.72 -23.60 -14.51
C ASP A 704 21.52 -22.53 -13.77
N ARG A 705 20.86 -21.46 -13.31
CA ARG A 705 21.48 -20.32 -12.60
C ARG A 705 22.60 -19.64 -13.39
N LEU A 706 22.62 -19.79 -14.72
CA LEU A 706 23.65 -19.20 -15.59
C LEU A 706 23.62 -17.66 -15.55
N PHE A 707 22.44 -17.09 -15.24
CA PHE A 707 22.23 -15.65 -15.07
C PHE A 707 22.25 -15.19 -13.60
N ALA A 708 22.54 -16.07 -12.63
CA ALA A 708 22.64 -15.67 -11.22
C ALA A 708 23.67 -14.55 -10.93
N PRO A 709 24.81 -14.43 -11.66
CA PRO A 709 25.70 -13.30 -11.49
C PRO A 709 25.05 -11.94 -11.83
N TYR A 710 24.08 -11.92 -12.75
CA TYR A 710 23.34 -10.71 -13.13
C TYR A 710 22.44 -10.21 -12.01
N SER A 711 21.60 -11.09 -11.46
CA SER A 711 20.70 -10.75 -10.37
C SER A 711 21.49 -10.34 -9.11
N ALA A 712 22.61 -11.00 -8.82
CA ALA A 712 23.49 -10.63 -7.71
C ALA A 712 24.10 -9.22 -7.89
N LEU A 713 24.53 -8.88 -9.12
CA LEU A 713 25.09 -7.57 -9.44
C LEU A 713 24.04 -6.46 -9.34
N MET A 714 22.84 -6.68 -9.89
CA MET A 714 21.74 -5.72 -9.79
C MET A 714 21.31 -5.51 -8.33
N ALA A 715 21.21 -6.59 -7.54
CA ALA A 715 20.91 -6.50 -6.11
C ALA A 715 21.98 -5.71 -5.34
N GLU A 716 23.26 -5.86 -5.70
CA GLU A 716 24.36 -5.13 -5.08
C GLU A 716 24.32 -3.63 -5.41
N GLY A 717 24.09 -3.28 -6.68
CA GLY A 717 23.87 -1.89 -7.08
C GLY A 717 22.66 -1.28 -6.37
N PHE A 718 21.56 -2.02 -6.29
CA PHE A 718 20.35 -1.59 -5.59
C PHE A 718 20.62 -1.29 -4.12
N ARG A 719 21.23 -2.24 -3.39
CA ARG A 719 21.61 -2.06 -1.98
C ARG A 719 22.63 -0.94 -1.76
N TYR A 720 23.46 -0.63 -2.77
CA TYR A 720 24.37 0.50 -2.69
C TYR A 720 23.61 1.83 -2.78
N LEU A 721 22.65 1.94 -3.72
CA LEU A 721 21.86 3.16 -3.90
C LEU A 721 20.92 3.42 -2.70
N THR A 722 20.34 2.38 -2.10
CA THR A 722 19.49 2.57 -0.91
C THR A 722 20.25 3.14 0.28
N LYS A 723 21.56 2.89 0.42
CA LYS A 723 22.36 3.43 1.54
C LYS A 723 22.54 4.95 1.48
N PHE A 724 22.28 5.60 0.36
CA PHE A 724 22.34 7.07 0.30
C PHE A 724 21.23 7.75 1.12
N THR A 725 20.21 7.01 1.55
CA THR A 725 19.23 7.53 2.52
C THR A 725 19.76 7.51 3.96
N ASP A 726 20.86 6.80 4.23
CA ASP A 726 21.42 6.70 5.58
C ASP A 726 22.22 7.97 5.96
N PRO A 727 21.93 8.58 7.12
CA PRO A 727 22.69 9.73 7.59
C PRO A 727 24.20 9.43 7.68
N GLY A 728 25.01 10.24 7.00
CA GLY A 728 26.47 10.10 7.01
C GLY A 728 27.05 9.13 5.99
N PHE A 729 26.24 8.45 5.17
CA PHE A 729 26.75 7.67 4.05
C PHE A 729 27.48 8.58 3.04
N ARG A 730 28.55 8.04 2.43
CA ARG A 730 29.40 8.75 1.46
C ARG A 730 29.67 7.83 0.28
N ARG A 731 29.86 8.44 -0.89
CA ARG A 731 30.16 7.77 -2.15
C ARG A 731 31.41 6.90 -2.04
N LYS A 732 31.39 5.72 -2.65
CA LYS A 732 32.50 4.76 -2.63
C LYS A 732 33.01 4.46 -4.06
N PRO A 733 33.93 5.28 -4.61
CA PRO A 733 34.35 5.17 -6.02
C PRO A 733 34.88 3.78 -6.41
N ASN A 734 35.66 3.13 -5.54
CA ASN A 734 36.21 1.80 -5.80
C ASN A 734 35.11 0.73 -5.94
N LEU A 735 34.04 0.84 -5.15
CA LEU A 735 32.89 -0.07 -5.24
C LEU A 735 32.12 0.19 -6.54
N GLU A 736 31.87 1.46 -6.89
CA GLU A 736 31.20 1.81 -8.15
C GLU A 736 31.97 1.30 -9.38
N ALA A 737 33.29 1.48 -9.41
CA ALA A 737 34.16 0.99 -10.47
C ALA A 737 34.16 -0.56 -10.53
N SER A 738 34.15 -1.23 -9.38
CA SER A 738 34.06 -2.69 -9.31
C SER A 738 32.73 -3.21 -9.86
N ILE A 739 31.61 -2.56 -9.55
CA ILE A 739 30.27 -2.93 -10.05
C ILE A 739 30.23 -2.76 -11.57
N ALA A 740 30.70 -1.62 -12.08
CA ALA A 740 30.73 -1.35 -13.52
C ALA A 740 31.62 -2.35 -14.29
N THR A 741 32.80 -2.70 -13.76
CA THR A 741 33.70 -3.69 -14.38
C THR A 741 33.09 -5.09 -14.39
N ARG A 742 32.45 -5.49 -13.28
CA ARG A 742 31.76 -6.78 -13.18
C ARG A 742 30.55 -6.86 -14.11
N PHE A 743 29.85 -5.75 -14.33
CA PHE A 743 28.78 -5.66 -15.32
C PHE A 743 29.29 -6.05 -16.71
N VAL A 744 30.33 -5.38 -17.22
CA VAL A 744 30.86 -5.62 -18.59
C VAL A 744 31.21 -7.08 -18.81
N ARG A 745 31.90 -7.70 -17.85
CA ARG A 745 32.26 -9.13 -17.92
C ARG A 745 31.04 -10.03 -17.93
N THR A 746 30.09 -9.77 -17.03
CA THR A 746 28.87 -10.58 -16.88
C THR A 746 27.97 -10.45 -18.11
N HIS A 747 27.81 -9.23 -18.63
CA HIS A 747 27.05 -8.95 -19.84
C HIS A 747 27.64 -9.65 -21.06
N SER A 748 28.94 -9.50 -21.29
CA SER A 748 29.61 -10.16 -22.43
C SER A 748 29.44 -11.69 -22.38
N ALA A 749 29.56 -12.31 -21.20
CA ALA A 749 29.37 -13.73 -21.03
C ALA A 749 27.92 -14.17 -21.33
N ALA A 750 26.93 -13.45 -20.82
CA ALA A 750 25.51 -13.75 -21.04
C ALA A 750 25.10 -13.59 -22.51
N GLN A 751 25.49 -12.50 -23.17
CA GLN A 751 25.16 -12.29 -24.58
C GLN A 751 25.85 -13.33 -25.48
N LYS A 752 27.10 -13.71 -25.18
CA LYS A 752 27.79 -14.81 -25.89
C LYS A 752 27.08 -16.15 -25.71
N LEU A 753 26.56 -16.42 -24.52
CA LEU A 753 25.82 -17.67 -24.24
C LEU A 753 24.55 -17.76 -25.09
N ILE A 754 23.73 -16.70 -25.10
CA ILE A 754 22.49 -16.64 -25.91
C ILE A 754 22.81 -16.86 -27.40
N ARG A 755 23.79 -16.11 -27.92
CA ARG A 755 24.22 -16.23 -29.33
C ARG A 755 24.76 -17.62 -29.67
N LYS A 756 25.58 -18.20 -28.79
CA LYS A 756 26.17 -19.54 -29.00
C LYS A 756 25.10 -20.63 -29.05
N ARG A 757 24.03 -20.49 -28.28
CA ARG A 757 22.92 -21.46 -28.24
C ARG A 757 21.88 -21.24 -29.34
N GLY A 758 21.95 -20.14 -30.10
CA GLY A 758 21.00 -19.85 -31.18
C GLY A 758 19.57 -19.61 -30.69
N MET A 759 19.40 -19.19 -29.43
CA MET A 759 18.09 -19.02 -28.80
C MET A 759 17.37 -17.79 -29.39
N PRO A 760 16.08 -17.89 -29.77
CA PRO A 760 15.31 -16.77 -30.31
C PRO A 760 15.24 -15.58 -29.34
N SER A 761 15.61 -14.40 -29.83
CA SER A 761 15.62 -13.19 -29.02
C SER A 761 15.27 -11.92 -29.81
N ASN A 762 14.66 -10.97 -29.11
CA ASN A 762 14.52 -9.59 -29.54
C ASN A 762 15.69 -8.76 -29.01
N GLU A 763 16.32 -7.98 -29.89
CA GLU A 763 17.38 -7.06 -29.47
C GLU A 763 16.77 -5.73 -29.00
N ALA A 764 17.26 -5.22 -27.87
CA ALA A 764 16.84 -3.94 -27.33
C ALA A 764 18.01 -3.22 -26.65
N ARG A 765 17.89 -1.90 -26.50
CA ARG A 765 18.77 -1.10 -25.65
C ARG A 765 18.07 -0.78 -24.34
N ILE A 766 18.83 -0.44 -23.31
CA ILE A 766 18.26 -0.07 -22.02
C ILE A 766 18.70 1.33 -21.64
N ALA A 767 17.75 2.25 -21.48
CA ALA A 767 17.97 3.51 -20.79
C ALA A 767 17.77 3.31 -19.29
N CYS A 768 18.51 4.01 -18.43
CA CYS A 768 18.41 3.82 -16.99
C CYS A 768 18.41 5.13 -16.18
N LEU A 769 17.71 5.09 -15.04
CA LEU A 769 17.68 6.17 -14.07
C LEU A 769 18.11 5.60 -12.72
N LEU A 770 19.27 6.07 -12.26
CA LEU A 770 19.91 5.67 -11.00
C LEU A 770 20.19 6.90 -10.09
N PRO A 771 19.21 7.78 -9.82
CA PRO A 771 19.46 9.03 -9.08
C PRO A 771 19.86 8.75 -7.63
N ILE A 772 20.81 9.54 -7.09
CA ILE A 772 21.09 9.53 -5.66
C ILE A 772 19.84 9.98 -4.90
N GLY A 773 19.40 9.18 -3.93
CA GLY A 773 18.14 9.41 -3.20
C GLY A 773 16.90 8.79 -3.86
N GLY A 774 17.03 8.21 -5.06
CA GLY A 774 15.95 7.50 -5.75
C GLY A 774 14.88 8.40 -6.38
N VAL A 775 14.00 7.79 -7.18
CA VAL A 775 12.78 8.43 -7.69
C VAL A 775 11.80 8.56 -6.52
N GLN A 776 11.35 9.78 -6.22
CA GLN A 776 10.56 10.06 -5.02
C GLN A 776 9.31 10.88 -5.33
N ASP A 777 8.17 10.42 -4.80
CA ASP A 777 6.94 11.19 -4.70
C ASP A 777 6.40 11.09 -3.26
N ASN A 778 6.11 12.23 -2.62
CA ASN A 778 5.60 12.24 -1.24
C ASN A 778 4.21 11.60 -1.17
N THR A 779 3.40 11.77 -2.21
CA THR A 779 2.06 11.20 -2.26
C THR A 779 2.08 9.68 -2.21
N ILE A 780 3.10 9.03 -2.81
CA ILE A 780 3.27 7.57 -2.72
C ILE A 780 3.66 7.12 -1.31
N ASN A 781 4.51 7.89 -0.62
CA ASN A 781 4.83 7.62 0.79
C ASN A 781 3.57 7.76 1.67
N ARG A 782 2.71 8.74 1.38
CA ARG A 782 1.39 8.85 2.02
C ARG A 782 0.52 7.62 1.74
N LEU A 783 0.41 7.17 0.49
CA LEU A 783 -0.36 5.96 0.15
C LEU A 783 0.13 4.74 0.93
N LEU A 784 1.44 4.53 1.05
CA LEU A 784 2.01 3.42 1.82
C LEU A 784 1.68 3.53 3.31
N LEU A 785 1.77 4.74 3.86
CA LEU A 785 1.42 5.03 5.25
C LEU A 785 -0.07 4.78 5.52
N THR A 786 -0.96 5.29 4.66
CA THR A 786 -2.42 5.14 4.82
C THR A 786 -2.89 3.71 4.55
N SER A 787 -2.20 2.94 3.70
CA SER A 787 -2.42 1.49 3.55
C SER A 787 -1.81 0.64 4.68
N SER A 788 -1.26 1.24 5.74
CA SER A 788 -0.73 0.51 6.92
C SER A 788 0.55 -0.30 6.67
N SER A 789 1.38 0.13 5.71
CA SER A 789 2.69 -0.45 5.42
C SER A 789 3.71 -0.18 6.54
N GLU A 790 4.27 -1.23 7.13
CA GLU A 790 5.31 -1.13 8.18
C GLU A 790 6.74 -1.10 7.63
N HIS A 791 6.94 -1.70 6.45
CA HIS A 791 8.25 -1.89 5.86
C HIS A 791 8.18 -1.57 4.37
N HIS A 792 8.66 -0.38 4.00
CA HIS A 792 8.77 0.07 2.63
C HIS A 792 10.02 0.93 2.48
N LEU A 793 10.50 1.06 1.24
CA LEU A 793 11.52 2.04 0.89
C LEU A 793 10.89 3.42 0.76
N SER A 794 11.68 4.46 1.05
CA SER A 794 11.22 5.84 0.98
C SER A 794 11.24 6.44 -0.44
N SER A 795 11.87 5.73 -1.38
CA SER A 795 11.99 6.06 -2.81
C SER A 795 12.33 4.81 -3.62
N VAL A 796 12.20 4.89 -4.95
CA VAL A 796 12.58 3.81 -5.89
C VAL A 796 14.02 4.05 -6.39
N PRO A 797 15.00 3.21 -6.03
CA PRO A 797 16.41 3.49 -6.34
C PRO A 797 16.80 3.39 -7.82
N MET A 798 16.08 2.56 -8.59
CA MET A 798 16.45 2.22 -9.97
C MET A 798 15.21 2.11 -10.85
N ALA A 799 15.27 2.70 -12.04
CA ALA A 799 14.30 2.49 -13.10
C ALA A 799 14.99 2.26 -14.45
N TYR A 800 14.41 1.39 -15.28
CA TYR A 800 14.96 1.01 -16.58
C TYR A 800 13.87 1.08 -17.65
N PHE A 801 14.25 1.59 -18.83
CA PHE A 801 13.43 1.58 -20.02
C PHE A 801 14.07 0.69 -21.08
N ILE A 802 13.35 -0.36 -21.45
CA ILE A 802 13.73 -1.26 -22.54
C ILE A 802 13.24 -0.58 -23.82
N GLU A 803 14.18 -0.11 -24.62
CA GLU A 803 13.94 0.51 -25.91
C GLU A 803 14.04 -0.57 -27.00
N PRO A 804 12.91 -1.04 -27.56
CA PRO A 804 12.93 -2.07 -28.59
C PRO A 804 13.66 -1.56 -29.83
N THR A 805 14.55 -2.38 -30.41
CA THR A 805 15.07 -2.04 -31.74
C THR A 805 13.94 -2.25 -32.75
N VAL A 806 13.53 -1.19 -33.46
CA VAL A 806 12.48 -1.28 -34.47
C VAL A 806 12.99 -2.20 -35.59
N ARG A 807 12.53 -3.45 -35.63
CA ARG A 807 12.62 -4.24 -36.85
C ARG A 807 11.60 -3.64 -37.83
N PRO A 808 12.00 -3.22 -39.05
CA PRO A 808 11.02 -2.90 -40.07
C PRO A 808 10.12 -4.14 -40.27
N PRO A 809 8.81 -3.96 -40.49
CA PRO A 809 7.92 -5.10 -40.69
C PRO A 809 8.45 -5.91 -41.87
N CYS A 810 8.91 -7.12 -41.56
CA CYS A 810 9.29 -8.09 -42.58
C CYS A 810 7.99 -8.51 -43.28
N SER A 811 7.82 -8.09 -44.53
CA SER A 811 6.85 -8.68 -45.43
C SER A 811 7.14 -10.18 -45.55
N ARG A 812 6.33 -11.03 -44.93
CA ARG A 812 6.15 -12.45 -45.27
C ARG A 812 4.95 -12.48 -46.23
N ASP A 813 4.94 -13.05 -47.43
CA ASP A 813 5.77 -14.07 -48.08
C ASP A 813 6.17 -15.23 -47.17
N ASP A 814 5.16 -15.79 -46.50
CA ASP A 814 5.15 -17.18 -46.07
C ASP A 814 4.14 -17.95 -46.94
N SER A 815 4.56 -18.27 -48.16
CA SER A 815 3.99 -19.37 -48.93
C SER A 815 4.97 -20.54 -48.88
N ARG A 816 4.90 -21.32 -47.78
CA ARG A 816 5.32 -22.74 -47.63
C ARG A 816 5.38 -23.13 -46.14
N MET A 817 4.26 -23.61 -45.61
CA MET A 817 4.12 -24.92 -44.96
C MET A 817 2.65 -25.21 -44.70
#